data_AF-A0A8C3C1M6-F1
#
_entry.id   AF-A0A8C3C1M6-F1
#
_cell.length_a   1.000
_cell.length_b   1.000
_cell.length_c   1.000
_cell.angle_alpha   90.00
_cell.angle_beta   90.00
_cell.angle_gamma   90.00
#
_symmetry.space_group_name_H-M   'P 1'
#
loop_
_entity.id
_entity.type
_entity.pdbx_description
1 polymer ?
#
loop_
_entity_poly.entity_id
_entity_poly.type
_entity_poly.pdbx_seq_one_letter_code
_entity_poly.pdbx_strand_id
1 'polypeptide(L)'
;GGDGSTLRGVPGGARPSPRGTHMSPPAVCAGTLNGLSVTGDAQHQYQTLHKMYNNCEIVMGNLEIVLIDHTQDLSFLQTIREVTGYILIAMNVFASLPLQNLRVIRGTQFYEEKYALFVLLNYNPNTTHALRQLGLNQLTEILAGGVYIEKNEQLCHVDTVEWRDIMRDPRLEPVVGDNGRACDCQKLTKTICAPQCNGRCFGRAPNECCHEECAGGCTGPRQTHCFACRHFNDSGACVPLCPQPLIYNKLTFQLEPNPDTKYQYGGICVRSCPHNFVVDQSSCVRACPNDKMEVEKNGLKMCEPCSGLCPKACEGTGAGSKYQTVDSSNIDTFVNCTKILGNLDFLITGLEGRGFSLLIMKNENVTSLGLRSLREVSAGRVYITENRRLCYLHTVQWAALSRRRADLDIKNNKPRKQEGKVCDPLCSADGCWGPGPEQCLSCQHYSRRGVCVASCHFTEGETREFAHGTECFECHPECELIEGGITCNGSGADTCTRCAHYRDGPHCVESCPEGILGERGPIYKYPDASRECRPCHENCTRGCVGAWGAWGCAEPRPPVPRKAPTVIAVLVVSGLFLSCSCFLLSLLYWRGKKIQKKRAMRRYLERGESLEPLDPSEKANKVLARIFKETELKRLKVLGSGVFGTVHKGIWIPDGDSIKIPVSIKVIQDWSGQQSFHAVTDHMLAIGSLDHAYIVRLLGICPGPQLQLVTQLLPLGSLLDYVRKNRDGISPQLLLNWCVQVAKGMYYLEEHRMVHRNLAARNVLLKSPSQAQVADFGIADLLYPDDKKYFYNEVKTPIKWMALESIHFGKYTHQSDVWSYGEHGRPAAPLPSPPPPPGADGGAVPAGVTLWEMMTFGAEPYAGIRLAEVPDLLEKGERLSQPQICTIDVYMVMVKCE
;
A
#
# COMPACT_ATOMS: atom_id res chain seq x y z
N GLY A 1 72.43 -9.21 -28.33
CA GLY A 1 71.39 -8.59 -29.18
C GLY A 1 70.95 -9.59 -30.23
N GLY A 2 69.71 -9.52 -30.68
CA GLY A 2 69.11 -10.48 -31.62
C GLY A 2 68.14 -11.43 -30.92
N ASP A 3 66.86 -11.28 -31.25
CA ASP A 3 65.72 -12.08 -30.75
C ASP A 3 65.44 -13.29 -31.67
N GLY A 4 64.69 -14.29 -31.21
CA GLY A 4 64.31 -15.42 -32.09
C GLY A 4 63.71 -16.69 -31.47
N SER A 5 62.49 -16.59 -30.91
CA SER A 5 61.44 -17.63 -30.78
C SER A 5 61.80 -19.13 -30.55
N THR A 6 61.17 -19.75 -29.53
CA THR A 6 61.19 -21.21 -29.30
C THR A 6 59.77 -21.83 -29.22
N LEU A 7 59.66 -23.09 -29.63
CA LEU A 7 58.43 -23.90 -29.72
C LEU A 7 58.67 -25.31 -29.16
N ARG A 8 57.65 -25.89 -28.47
CA ARG A 8 57.45 -27.34 -28.11
C ARG A 8 58.49 -27.99 -27.16
N GLY A 9 58.15 -28.85 -26.18
CA GLY A 9 56.88 -29.44 -25.75
C GLY A 9 57.06 -30.80 -25.02
N VAL A 10 56.06 -31.21 -24.20
CA VAL A 10 55.76 -32.60 -23.71
C VAL A 10 56.75 -33.16 -22.64
N PRO A 11 56.32 -33.73 -21.47
CA PRO A 11 55.39 -34.89 -21.38
C PRO A 11 54.43 -35.07 -20.16
N GLY A 12 53.37 -35.87 -20.37
CA GLY A 12 53.14 -37.11 -19.59
C GLY A 12 52.31 -37.14 -18.28
N GLY A 13 50.98 -37.29 -18.39
CA GLY A 13 50.24 -38.39 -17.74
C GLY A 13 49.62 -38.23 -16.33
N ALA A 14 48.28 -38.10 -16.27
CA ALA A 14 47.43 -38.52 -15.13
C ALA A 14 45.99 -38.87 -15.61
N ARG A 15 45.31 -39.80 -14.93
CA ARG A 15 43.93 -40.26 -15.27
C ARG A 15 42.88 -39.19 -14.91
N PRO A 16 41.82 -38.98 -15.72
CA PRO A 16 40.73 -38.07 -15.37
C PRO A 16 39.67 -38.73 -14.47
N SER A 17 39.37 -38.09 -13.35
CA SER A 17 38.17 -38.30 -12.53
C SER A 17 36.89 -37.88 -13.29
N PRO A 18 35.69 -38.38 -12.94
CA PRO A 18 34.47 -38.06 -13.68
C PRO A 18 34.14 -36.56 -13.61
N ARG A 19 33.78 -35.98 -14.76
CA ARG A 19 33.36 -34.57 -14.86
C ARG A 19 32.09 -34.35 -14.06
N GLY A 20 32.17 -33.57 -12.98
CA GLY A 20 31.00 -32.92 -12.42
C GLY A 20 30.41 -31.96 -13.47
N THR A 21 29.11 -32.08 -13.72
CA THR A 21 28.39 -31.15 -14.60
C THR A 21 28.31 -29.78 -13.94
N HIS A 22 29.07 -28.80 -14.46
CA HIS A 22 28.81 -27.39 -14.15
C HIS A 22 27.39 -27.04 -14.62
N MET A 23 26.45 -26.91 -13.69
CA MET A 23 25.18 -26.26 -13.98
C MET A 23 25.44 -24.76 -14.12
N SER A 24 25.09 -24.19 -15.28
CA SER A 24 24.99 -22.75 -15.46
C SER A 24 23.93 -22.17 -14.51
N PRO A 25 24.14 -20.96 -13.94
CA PRO A 25 23.11 -20.32 -13.12
C PRO A 25 21.83 -20.10 -13.94
N PRO A 26 20.64 -20.19 -13.33
CA PRO A 26 19.38 -19.99 -14.04
C PRO A 26 19.29 -18.57 -14.58
N ALA A 27 18.72 -18.42 -15.78
CA ALA A 27 18.55 -17.12 -16.40
C ALA A 27 17.41 -16.34 -15.73
N VAL A 28 17.65 -15.08 -15.39
CA VAL A 28 16.74 -14.24 -14.57
C VAL A 28 16.34 -12.99 -15.33
N CYS A 29 15.05 -12.65 -15.30
CA CYS A 29 14.48 -11.44 -15.92
C CYS A 29 13.64 -10.64 -14.91
N ALA A 30 13.43 -9.34 -15.18
CA ALA A 30 12.94 -8.38 -14.18
C ALA A 30 11.40 -8.32 -14.00
N GLY A 31 10.63 -8.90 -14.92
CA GLY A 31 9.17 -8.77 -14.95
C GLY A 31 8.67 -7.35 -15.28
N THR A 32 7.35 -7.17 -15.26
CA THR A 32 6.66 -5.89 -15.51
C THR A 32 5.75 -5.46 -14.34
N LEU A 33 5.23 -4.23 -14.41
CA LEU A 33 4.29 -3.65 -13.44
C LEU A 33 3.36 -2.64 -14.15
N ASN A 34 2.81 -3.06 -15.30
CA ASN A 34 1.94 -2.22 -16.14
C ASN A 34 0.44 -2.48 -15.87
N GLY A 35 0.10 -3.61 -15.25
CA GLY A 35 -1.27 -4.09 -15.09
C GLY A 35 -1.94 -4.30 -16.44
N LEU A 36 -3.07 -3.62 -16.67
CA LEU A 36 -3.78 -3.61 -17.96
C LEU A 36 -3.33 -2.47 -18.89
N SER A 37 -2.32 -1.68 -18.50
CA SER A 37 -1.84 -0.55 -19.30
C SER A 37 -0.98 -1.05 -20.45
N VAL A 38 -1.30 -0.66 -21.68
CA VAL A 38 -0.52 -1.01 -22.88
C VAL A 38 0.15 0.20 -23.52
N THR A 39 1.39 -0.01 -23.94
CA THR A 39 2.22 0.94 -24.68
C THR A 39 2.26 0.52 -26.15
N GLY A 40 1.48 1.18 -27.01
CA GLY A 40 1.41 0.87 -28.44
C GLY A 40 0.46 -0.29 -28.79
N ASP A 41 0.67 -0.88 -29.97
CA ASP A 41 -0.18 -1.93 -30.53
C ASP A 41 0.18 -3.35 -30.04
N ALA A 42 -0.65 -4.34 -30.40
CA ALA A 42 -0.47 -5.74 -30.00
C ALA A 42 0.88 -6.33 -30.49
N GLN A 43 1.40 -5.86 -31.63
CA GLN A 43 2.70 -6.29 -32.16
C GLN A 43 3.85 -5.74 -31.31
N HIS A 44 3.77 -4.49 -30.88
CA HIS A 44 4.74 -3.87 -29.98
C HIS A 44 4.70 -4.50 -28.57
N GLN A 45 3.51 -4.85 -28.08
CA GLN A 45 3.36 -5.63 -26.84
C GLN A 45 4.04 -7.00 -26.95
N TYR A 46 3.78 -7.76 -28.02
CA TYR A 46 4.45 -9.03 -28.26
C TYR A 46 5.98 -8.89 -28.35
N GLN A 47 6.49 -7.89 -29.09
CA GLN A 47 7.94 -7.65 -29.19
C GLN A 47 8.57 -7.33 -27.83
N THR A 48 7.87 -6.57 -26.99
CA THR A 48 8.32 -6.26 -25.62
C THR A 48 8.34 -7.51 -24.74
N LEU A 49 7.27 -8.33 -24.80
CA LEU A 49 7.16 -9.61 -24.11
C LEU A 49 8.30 -10.56 -24.51
N HIS A 50 8.49 -10.78 -25.80
CA HIS A 50 9.54 -11.64 -26.33
C HIS A 50 10.94 -11.15 -25.95
N LYS A 51 11.21 -9.84 -26.07
CA LYS A 51 12.51 -9.24 -25.69
C LYS A 51 12.82 -9.41 -24.20
N MET A 52 11.81 -9.43 -23.32
CA MET A 52 12.00 -9.52 -21.87
C MET A 52 12.12 -10.96 -21.36
N TYR A 53 11.32 -11.89 -21.89
CA TYR A 53 11.17 -13.24 -21.34
C TYR A 53 11.82 -14.35 -22.17
N ASN A 54 12.35 -14.08 -23.36
CA ASN A 54 13.08 -15.07 -24.14
C ASN A 54 14.32 -15.59 -23.36
N ASN A 55 14.42 -16.92 -23.23
CA ASN A 55 15.40 -17.63 -22.40
C ASN A 55 15.38 -17.26 -20.90
N CYS A 56 14.26 -16.79 -20.34
CA CYS A 56 14.15 -16.53 -18.90
C CYS A 56 13.63 -17.76 -18.12
N GLU A 57 14.36 -18.20 -17.09
CA GLU A 57 13.89 -19.26 -16.19
C GLU A 57 13.18 -18.71 -14.93
N ILE A 58 13.59 -17.55 -14.42
CA ILE A 58 13.06 -16.95 -13.18
C ILE A 58 12.65 -15.49 -13.42
N VAL A 59 11.37 -15.18 -13.22
CA VAL A 59 10.84 -13.81 -13.29
C VAL A 59 10.90 -13.15 -11.91
N MET A 60 11.86 -12.24 -11.70
CA MET A 60 12.01 -11.41 -10.49
C MET A 60 11.12 -10.16 -10.52
N GLY A 61 9.82 -10.40 -10.70
CA GLY A 61 8.77 -9.41 -10.81
C GLY A 61 7.45 -10.10 -11.13
N ASN A 62 6.56 -9.42 -11.85
CA ASN A 62 5.30 -9.99 -12.31
C ASN A 62 5.42 -10.45 -13.76
N LEU A 63 4.69 -11.51 -14.12
CA LEU A 63 4.53 -11.94 -15.51
C LEU A 63 3.16 -11.47 -16.01
N GLU A 64 3.15 -10.33 -16.70
CA GLU A 64 1.94 -9.76 -17.29
C GLU A 64 1.90 -10.11 -18.79
N ILE A 65 0.83 -10.79 -19.20
CA ILE A 65 0.56 -11.18 -20.59
C ILE A 65 -0.79 -10.57 -20.95
N VAL A 66 -0.74 -9.44 -21.66
CA VAL A 66 -1.92 -8.65 -22.00
C VAL A 66 -1.94 -8.28 -23.48
N LEU A 67 -3.14 -8.28 -24.07
CA LEU A 67 -3.41 -7.85 -25.46
C LEU A 67 -2.52 -8.54 -26.52
N ILE A 68 -2.20 -9.81 -26.32
CA ILE A 68 -1.47 -10.64 -27.30
C ILE A 68 -2.44 -11.27 -28.32
N ASP A 69 -2.12 -11.09 -29.61
CA ASP A 69 -2.90 -11.59 -30.73
C ASP A 69 -2.71 -13.10 -31.00
N HIS A 70 -3.67 -13.70 -31.71
CA HIS A 70 -3.77 -15.12 -31.99
C HIS A 70 -2.71 -15.66 -32.96
N THR A 71 -2.03 -14.75 -33.67
CA THR A 71 -0.98 -15.05 -34.65
C THR A 71 0.41 -15.24 -34.03
N GLN A 72 0.59 -14.92 -32.75
CA GLN A 72 1.90 -14.78 -32.11
C GLN A 72 2.39 -16.09 -31.46
N ASP A 73 3.69 -16.38 -31.56
CA ASP A 73 4.29 -17.57 -30.94
C ASP A 73 4.80 -17.28 -29.52
N LEU A 74 4.19 -17.92 -28.52
CA LEU A 74 4.58 -17.81 -27.11
C LEU A 74 5.52 -18.93 -26.64
N SER A 75 6.08 -19.75 -27.53
CA SER A 75 6.93 -20.89 -27.22
C SER A 75 8.09 -20.59 -26.27
N PHE A 76 8.68 -19.39 -26.35
CA PHE A 76 9.77 -18.95 -25.46
C PHE A 76 9.40 -18.95 -23.97
N LEU A 77 8.12 -18.79 -23.61
CA LEU A 77 7.64 -18.85 -22.23
C LEU A 77 7.79 -20.24 -21.59
N GLN A 78 8.00 -21.29 -22.38
CA GLN A 78 8.26 -22.65 -21.87
C GLN A 78 9.54 -22.74 -21.03
N THR A 79 10.44 -21.76 -21.12
CA THR A 79 11.67 -21.70 -20.32
C THR A 79 11.41 -21.30 -18.86
N ILE A 80 10.30 -20.61 -18.57
CA ILE A 80 9.98 -20.09 -17.23
C ILE A 80 9.63 -21.23 -16.27
N ARG A 81 10.26 -21.22 -15.10
CA ARG A 81 10.10 -22.19 -14.01
C ARG A 81 9.55 -21.57 -12.72
N GLU A 82 9.80 -20.27 -12.50
CA GLU A 82 9.40 -19.56 -11.28
C GLU A 82 9.03 -18.10 -11.58
N VAL A 83 7.98 -17.59 -10.92
CA VAL A 83 7.60 -16.17 -10.90
C VAL A 83 7.55 -15.69 -9.45
N THR A 84 8.25 -14.60 -9.11
CA THR A 84 8.30 -14.11 -7.73
C THR A 84 7.07 -13.29 -7.33
N GLY A 85 6.58 -12.43 -8.23
CA GLY A 85 5.39 -11.60 -8.01
C GLY A 85 4.09 -12.36 -8.32
N TYR A 86 3.22 -11.74 -9.10
CA TYR A 86 1.99 -12.34 -9.62
C TYR A 86 2.08 -12.66 -11.12
N ILE A 87 1.10 -13.43 -11.61
CA ILE A 87 0.85 -13.67 -13.04
C ILE A 87 -0.50 -13.07 -13.42
N LEU A 88 -0.50 -12.20 -14.44
CA LEU A 88 -1.69 -11.56 -15.01
C LEU A 88 -1.83 -12.00 -16.47
N ILE A 89 -2.98 -12.57 -16.82
CA ILE A 89 -3.31 -13.01 -18.17
C ILE A 89 -4.67 -12.41 -18.53
N ALA A 90 -4.69 -11.31 -19.30
CA ALA A 90 -5.94 -10.61 -19.58
C ALA A 90 -6.04 -10.06 -21.01
N MET A 91 -7.25 -10.03 -21.56
CA MET A 91 -7.55 -9.43 -22.86
C MET A 91 -6.77 -10.04 -24.05
N ASN A 92 -6.36 -11.31 -23.94
CA ASN A 92 -5.64 -12.03 -24.99
C ASN A 92 -6.57 -12.86 -25.89
N VAL A 93 -6.12 -13.17 -27.11
CA VAL A 93 -6.92 -13.95 -28.09
C VAL A 93 -6.21 -15.21 -28.63
N PHE A 94 -4.98 -15.50 -28.17
CA PHE A 94 -4.26 -16.73 -28.51
C PHE A 94 -4.87 -17.97 -27.83
N ALA A 95 -4.74 -19.14 -28.47
CA ALA A 95 -5.45 -20.35 -28.06
C ALA A 95 -4.88 -21.08 -26.83
N SER A 96 -3.56 -21.05 -26.61
CA SER A 96 -2.90 -21.81 -25.54
C SER A 96 -1.71 -21.06 -24.95
N LEU A 97 -1.60 -21.02 -23.62
CA LEU A 97 -0.46 -20.43 -22.91
C LEU A 97 0.58 -21.50 -22.53
N PRO A 98 1.79 -21.54 -23.12
CA PRO A 98 2.71 -22.66 -22.96
C PRO A 98 3.65 -22.55 -21.75
N LEU A 99 3.11 -22.32 -20.54
CA LEU A 99 3.87 -22.23 -19.28
C LEU A 99 4.17 -23.61 -18.65
N GLN A 100 4.49 -24.62 -19.47
CA GLN A 100 4.51 -26.04 -19.06
C GLN A 100 5.56 -26.38 -18.00
N ASN A 101 6.62 -25.58 -17.85
CA ASN A 101 7.67 -25.79 -16.84
C ASN A 101 7.52 -24.91 -15.60
N LEU A 102 6.51 -24.03 -15.53
CA LEU A 102 6.25 -23.19 -14.36
C LEU A 102 5.83 -24.07 -13.17
N ARG A 103 6.56 -23.97 -12.06
CA ARG A 103 6.37 -24.80 -10.86
C ARG A 103 5.79 -24.02 -9.69
N VAL A 104 6.24 -22.78 -9.51
CA VAL A 104 5.95 -21.95 -8.33
C VAL A 104 5.65 -20.50 -8.71
N ILE A 105 4.63 -19.94 -8.07
CA ILE A 105 4.39 -18.49 -7.98
C ILE A 105 4.61 -18.09 -6.52
N ARG A 106 5.55 -17.17 -6.24
CA ARG A 106 5.86 -16.80 -4.84
C ARG A 106 4.87 -15.81 -4.23
N GLY A 107 4.25 -14.93 -5.03
CA GLY A 107 3.30 -13.94 -4.52
C GLY A 107 3.94 -12.88 -3.62
N THR A 108 5.13 -12.37 -3.97
CA THR A 108 5.74 -11.22 -3.29
C THR A 108 5.04 -9.90 -3.61
N GLN A 109 4.19 -9.89 -4.64
CA GLN A 109 3.30 -8.82 -5.06
C GLN A 109 1.97 -9.46 -5.47
N PHE A 110 0.88 -8.69 -5.41
CA PHE A 110 -0.46 -9.17 -5.77
C PHE A 110 -1.15 -8.22 -6.74
N TYR A 111 -1.89 -8.79 -7.69
CA TYR A 111 -2.84 -8.06 -8.51
C TYR A 111 -4.15 -7.85 -7.72
N GLU A 112 -4.76 -6.67 -7.81
CA GLU A 112 -5.93 -6.25 -7.01
C GLU A 112 -5.74 -6.51 -5.50
N GLU A 113 -4.51 -6.28 -5.00
CA GLU A 113 -4.05 -6.50 -3.61
C GLU A 113 -4.22 -7.93 -3.05
N LYS A 114 -4.72 -8.88 -3.86
CA LYS A 114 -5.22 -10.18 -3.38
C LYS A 114 -4.73 -11.39 -4.17
N TYR A 115 -4.50 -11.27 -5.48
CA TYR A 115 -4.32 -12.43 -6.36
C TYR A 115 -2.87 -12.58 -6.85
N ALA A 116 -2.35 -13.80 -6.79
CA ALA A 116 -1.06 -14.18 -7.36
C ALA A 116 -1.19 -14.82 -8.76
N LEU A 117 -2.38 -15.32 -9.11
CA LEU A 117 -2.76 -15.70 -10.46
C LEU A 117 -4.10 -15.05 -10.80
N PHE A 118 -4.13 -14.23 -11.85
CA PHE A 118 -5.30 -13.48 -12.30
C PHE A 118 -5.52 -13.68 -13.81
N VAL A 119 -6.67 -14.24 -14.20
CA VAL A 119 -6.99 -14.60 -15.59
C VAL A 119 -8.40 -14.13 -15.94
N LEU A 120 -8.52 -13.14 -16.84
CA LEU A 120 -9.77 -12.43 -17.09
C LEU A 120 -9.93 -12.01 -18.57
N LEU A 121 -11.12 -12.22 -19.15
CA LEU A 121 -11.51 -11.69 -20.48
C LEU A 121 -10.57 -12.08 -21.63
N ASN A 122 -10.05 -13.32 -21.65
CA ASN A 122 -9.15 -13.79 -22.71
C ASN A 122 -9.91 -14.35 -23.92
N TYR A 123 -10.69 -13.50 -24.57
CA TYR A 123 -11.43 -13.80 -25.81
C TYR A 123 -11.75 -12.52 -26.58
N ASN A 124 -12.10 -12.66 -27.87
CA ASN A 124 -12.61 -11.57 -28.69
C ASN A 124 -14.11 -11.81 -28.98
N PRO A 125 -15.02 -10.90 -28.61
CA PRO A 125 -16.46 -11.09 -28.80
C PRO A 125 -16.89 -11.17 -30.27
N ASN A 126 -16.05 -10.72 -31.20
CA ASN A 126 -16.33 -10.69 -32.64
C ASN A 126 -15.74 -11.88 -33.42
N THR A 127 -14.97 -12.77 -32.77
CA THR A 127 -14.31 -13.90 -33.46
C THR A 127 -14.31 -15.16 -32.60
N THR A 128 -13.92 -16.30 -33.16
CA THR A 128 -13.76 -17.56 -32.41
C THR A 128 -12.41 -17.69 -31.70
N HIS A 129 -11.53 -16.68 -31.80
CA HIS A 129 -10.20 -16.66 -31.18
C HIS A 129 -10.30 -16.26 -29.70
N ALA A 130 -9.89 -17.20 -28.84
CA ALA A 130 -9.94 -17.08 -27.39
C ALA A 130 -8.95 -18.07 -26.76
N LEU A 131 -8.58 -17.81 -25.50
CA LEU A 131 -7.77 -18.70 -24.70
C LEU A 131 -8.56 -19.96 -24.32
N ARG A 132 -8.03 -21.12 -24.69
CA ARG A 132 -8.62 -22.44 -24.43
C ARG A 132 -7.89 -23.25 -23.38
N GLN A 133 -6.57 -23.07 -23.26
CA GLN A 133 -5.75 -23.86 -22.34
C GLN A 133 -4.68 -23.02 -21.64
N LEU A 134 -4.66 -23.10 -20.30
CA LEU A 134 -3.52 -22.73 -19.48
C LEU A 134 -2.60 -23.94 -19.34
N GLY A 135 -1.42 -23.91 -19.96
CA GLY A 135 -0.43 -24.99 -19.89
C GLY A 135 0.32 -25.05 -18.57
N LEU A 136 -0.36 -24.93 -17.42
CA LEU A 136 0.23 -24.85 -16.07
C LEU A 136 0.53 -26.23 -15.46
N ASN A 137 0.95 -27.19 -16.30
CA ASN A 137 0.94 -28.63 -15.99
C ASN A 137 1.87 -29.05 -14.83
N GLN A 138 2.87 -28.23 -14.50
CA GLN A 138 3.82 -28.46 -13.40
C GLN A 138 3.60 -27.50 -12.22
N LEU A 139 2.62 -26.59 -12.30
CA LEU A 139 2.33 -25.63 -11.25
C LEU A 139 1.78 -26.38 -10.03
N THR A 140 2.54 -26.32 -8.95
CA THR A 140 2.29 -27.12 -7.75
C THR A 140 2.29 -26.29 -6.46
N GLU A 141 2.72 -25.03 -6.50
CA GLU A 141 2.73 -24.13 -5.35
C GLU A 141 2.40 -22.67 -5.72
N ILE A 142 1.48 -22.07 -4.98
CA ILE A 142 1.33 -20.61 -4.86
C ILE A 142 1.59 -20.28 -3.39
N LEU A 143 2.76 -19.68 -3.10
CA LEU A 143 3.22 -19.49 -1.71
C LEU A 143 2.41 -18.43 -0.94
N ALA A 144 1.94 -17.40 -1.64
CA ALA A 144 1.09 -16.34 -1.11
C ALA A 144 0.15 -15.81 -2.21
N GLY A 145 -0.98 -15.22 -1.82
CA GLY A 145 -2.00 -14.70 -2.73
C GLY A 145 -3.02 -15.75 -3.18
N GLY A 146 -4.17 -15.27 -3.66
CA GLY A 146 -5.27 -16.08 -4.17
C GLY A 146 -5.20 -16.34 -5.69
N VAL A 147 -6.17 -17.11 -6.18
CA VAL A 147 -6.39 -17.39 -7.60
C VAL A 147 -7.72 -16.76 -8.03
N TYR A 148 -7.72 -16.08 -9.17
CA TYR A 148 -8.91 -15.51 -9.82
C TYR A 148 -8.90 -15.86 -11.31
N ILE A 149 -9.90 -16.63 -11.76
CA ILE A 149 -10.04 -17.06 -13.15
C ILE A 149 -11.52 -17.02 -13.53
N GLU A 150 -11.98 -15.91 -14.11
CA GLU A 150 -13.37 -15.73 -14.53
C GLU A 150 -13.50 -15.08 -15.91
N LYS A 151 -14.65 -15.28 -16.56
CA LYS A 151 -15.02 -14.68 -17.85
C LYS A 151 -14.04 -15.02 -18.98
N ASN A 152 -13.71 -16.29 -19.12
CA ASN A 152 -12.93 -16.81 -20.24
C ASN A 152 -13.76 -17.87 -20.97
N GLU A 153 -14.62 -17.42 -21.90
CA GLU A 153 -15.72 -18.22 -22.47
C GLU A 153 -15.31 -19.58 -23.06
N GLN A 154 -14.08 -19.70 -23.60
CA GLN A 154 -13.57 -20.94 -24.20
C GLN A 154 -12.49 -21.65 -23.36
N LEU A 155 -12.15 -21.16 -22.16
CA LEU A 155 -11.07 -21.70 -21.33
C LEU A 155 -11.52 -22.98 -20.61
N CYS A 156 -10.83 -24.09 -20.86
CA CYS A 156 -11.13 -25.41 -20.30
C CYS A 156 -10.18 -25.81 -19.16
N HIS A 157 -10.51 -26.90 -18.46
CA HIS A 157 -9.72 -27.62 -17.44
C HIS A 157 -9.54 -26.92 -16.08
N VAL A 158 -9.63 -25.59 -16.02
CA VAL A 158 -9.39 -24.79 -14.80
C VAL A 158 -10.34 -25.16 -13.65
N ASP A 159 -11.55 -25.60 -13.99
CA ASP A 159 -12.58 -26.11 -13.10
C ASP A 159 -12.25 -27.48 -12.46
N THR A 160 -11.38 -28.27 -13.10
CA THR A 160 -10.96 -29.59 -12.61
C THR A 160 -9.75 -29.55 -11.66
N VAL A 161 -9.07 -28.40 -11.58
CA VAL A 161 -7.85 -28.22 -10.77
C VAL A 161 -8.21 -28.09 -9.28
N GLU A 162 -7.61 -28.93 -8.44
CA GLU A 162 -7.74 -28.80 -6.99
C GLU A 162 -6.81 -27.69 -6.48
N TRP A 163 -7.29 -26.46 -6.60
CA TRP A 163 -6.55 -25.26 -6.22
C TRP A 163 -6.13 -25.25 -4.74
N ARG A 164 -6.76 -26.03 -3.84
CA ARG A 164 -6.33 -26.16 -2.43
C ARG A 164 -5.03 -26.97 -2.28
N ASP A 165 -4.69 -27.81 -3.26
CA ASP A 165 -3.38 -28.49 -3.32
C ASP A 165 -2.29 -27.49 -3.72
N ILE A 166 -2.56 -26.59 -4.67
CA ILE A 166 -1.62 -25.59 -5.18
C ILE A 166 -1.46 -24.40 -4.20
N MET A 167 -2.54 -23.82 -3.72
CA MET A 167 -2.54 -22.64 -2.84
C MET A 167 -2.06 -22.98 -1.44
N ARG A 168 -1.12 -22.20 -0.90
CA ARG A 168 -0.57 -22.44 0.44
C ARG A 168 -1.49 -21.99 1.57
N ASP A 169 -2.17 -20.84 1.45
CA ASP A 169 -3.04 -20.28 2.50
C ASP A 169 -4.47 -20.89 2.45
N PRO A 170 -4.88 -21.71 3.43
CA PRO A 170 -6.18 -22.37 3.43
C PRO A 170 -7.36 -21.42 3.76
N ARG A 171 -7.09 -20.14 4.06
CA ARG A 171 -8.12 -19.12 4.36
C ARG A 171 -8.61 -18.40 3.10
N LEU A 172 -7.87 -18.50 2.01
CA LEU A 172 -8.21 -17.91 0.72
C LEU A 172 -8.96 -18.96 -0.11
N GLU A 173 -10.17 -18.62 -0.54
CA GLU A 173 -10.93 -19.43 -1.49
C GLU A 173 -10.55 -19.04 -2.93
N PRO A 174 -10.28 -20.00 -3.83
CA PRO A 174 -10.08 -19.72 -5.25
C PRO A 174 -11.38 -19.20 -5.86
N VAL A 175 -11.25 -18.22 -6.77
CA VAL A 175 -12.38 -17.68 -7.53
C VAL A 175 -12.27 -18.21 -8.95
N VAL A 176 -13.07 -19.24 -9.27
CA VAL A 176 -13.11 -19.88 -10.59
C VAL A 176 -14.57 -20.04 -10.99
N GLY A 177 -14.98 -19.36 -12.06
CA GLY A 177 -16.38 -19.28 -12.52
C GLY A 177 -16.46 -18.70 -13.93
N ASP A 178 -17.62 -18.80 -14.59
CA ASP A 178 -17.86 -18.20 -15.92
C ASP A 178 -16.77 -18.51 -16.98
N ASN A 179 -16.31 -19.77 -17.04
CA ASN A 179 -15.37 -20.30 -18.03
C ASN A 179 -15.98 -21.50 -18.79
N GLY A 180 -15.27 -22.00 -19.82
CA GLY A 180 -15.63 -23.21 -20.57
C GLY A 180 -15.59 -24.51 -19.73
N ARG A 181 -16.13 -25.62 -20.25
CA ARG A 181 -16.29 -26.89 -19.50
C ARG A 181 -15.53 -28.08 -20.11
N ALA A 182 -15.03 -28.92 -19.19
CA ALA A 182 -14.63 -30.34 -19.33
C ALA A 182 -13.30 -30.71 -20.03
N CYS A 183 -12.37 -31.29 -19.25
CA CYS A 183 -11.60 -32.54 -19.48
C CYS A 183 -10.43 -32.68 -18.45
N ASP A 184 -9.91 -33.89 -18.25
CA ASP A 184 -8.79 -34.28 -17.34
C ASP A 184 -7.42 -33.60 -17.61
N CYS A 185 -6.40 -33.59 -16.72
CA CYS A 185 -6.21 -34.14 -15.36
C CYS A 185 -5.11 -33.36 -14.57
N GLN A 186 -4.82 -33.70 -13.29
CA GLN A 186 -3.76 -33.07 -12.45
C GLN A 186 -2.95 -34.08 -11.59
N LYS A 187 -1.67 -33.77 -11.31
CA LYS A 187 -0.86 -34.44 -10.26
C LYS A 187 -0.99 -33.72 -8.90
N LEU A 188 -1.39 -34.44 -7.85
CA LEU A 188 -1.53 -33.93 -6.48
C LEU A 188 -0.26 -34.18 -5.66
N THR A 189 0.15 -33.23 -4.81
CA THR A 189 1.42 -33.32 -4.04
C THR A 189 1.31 -32.92 -2.55
N LYS A 190 0.11 -32.61 -2.05
CA LYS A 190 -0.14 -32.17 -0.66
C LYS A 190 -1.34 -32.88 -0.02
N THR A 191 -2.46 -32.95 -0.73
CA THR A 191 -3.72 -33.55 -0.27
C THR A 191 -3.68 -35.07 -0.15
N ILE A 192 -2.82 -35.74 -0.93
CA ILE A 192 -2.66 -37.21 -0.91
C ILE A 192 -1.62 -37.71 0.09
N CYS A 193 -0.95 -36.81 0.81
CA CYS A 193 0.22 -37.14 1.62
C CYS A 193 -0.14 -37.85 2.93
N ALA A 194 0.78 -38.69 3.40
CA ALA A 194 0.66 -39.30 4.72
C ALA A 194 0.67 -38.21 5.82
N PRO A 195 -0.11 -38.36 6.92
CA PRO A 195 -0.18 -37.35 7.99
C PRO A 195 1.16 -37.01 8.68
N GLN A 196 2.19 -37.85 8.50
CA GLN A 196 3.53 -37.66 9.02
C GLN A 196 4.38 -36.68 8.17
N CYS A 197 3.93 -36.31 6.96
CA CYS A 197 4.67 -35.41 6.09
C CYS A 197 4.47 -33.94 6.49
N ASN A 198 5.56 -33.22 6.78
CA ASN A 198 5.57 -31.78 7.08
C ASN A 198 5.38 -30.88 5.84
N GLY A 199 4.45 -31.22 4.93
CA GLY A 199 4.11 -30.39 3.77
C GLY A 199 3.77 -31.20 2.51
N ARG A 200 4.77 -31.43 1.66
CA ARG A 200 4.63 -32.08 0.34
C ARG A 200 5.10 -33.54 0.37
N CYS A 201 4.64 -34.32 -0.59
CA CYS A 201 5.04 -35.71 -0.80
C CYS A 201 5.19 -36.04 -2.29
N PHE A 202 5.88 -37.14 -2.58
CA PHE A 202 6.01 -37.73 -3.92
C PHE A 202 5.28 -39.07 -4.06
N GLY A 203 4.59 -39.49 -3.01
CA GLY A 203 3.77 -40.70 -2.92
C GLY A 203 2.87 -40.68 -1.68
N ARG A 204 2.20 -41.79 -1.37
CA ARG A 204 1.20 -41.87 -0.29
C ARG A 204 1.72 -42.49 1.00
N ALA A 205 2.90 -43.13 0.98
CA ALA A 205 3.45 -43.81 2.15
C ALA A 205 4.22 -42.82 3.07
N PRO A 206 4.33 -43.09 4.39
CA PRO A 206 5.02 -42.20 5.33
C PRO A 206 6.53 -41.97 5.07
N ASN A 207 7.15 -42.81 4.23
CA ASN A 207 8.53 -42.66 3.76
C ASN A 207 8.65 -41.88 2.43
N GLU A 208 7.53 -41.46 1.83
CA GLU A 208 7.46 -40.73 0.56
C GLU A 208 7.23 -39.21 0.75
N CYS A 209 7.61 -38.69 1.91
CA CYS A 209 7.58 -37.26 2.21
C CYS A 209 8.75 -36.51 1.56
N CYS A 210 8.50 -35.27 1.14
CA CYS A 210 9.56 -34.37 0.68
C CYS A 210 10.33 -33.75 1.85
N HIS A 211 11.52 -33.20 1.55
CA HIS A 211 12.24 -32.33 2.48
C HIS A 211 11.41 -31.08 2.82
N GLU A 212 11.53 -30.55 4.04
CA GLU A 212 10.71 -29.41 4.51
C GLU A 212 10.96 -28.10 3.74
N GLU A 213 12.13 -28.00 3.13
CA GLU A 213 12.58 -26.91 2.25
C GLU A 213 12.12 -27.06 0.78
N CYS A 214 11.43 -28.15 0.42
CA CYS A 214 10.83 -28.30 -0.91
C CYS A 214 9.52 -27.50 -1.02
N ALA A 215 9.37 -26.74 -2.12
CA ALA A 215 8.11 -26.16 -2.57
C ALA A 215 7.53 -26.94 -3.74
N GLY A 216 6.20 -27.08 -3.79
CA GLY A 216 5.45 -27.76 -4.86
C GLY A 216 5.56 -29.29 -4.88
N GLY A 217 6.71 -29.85 -4.56
CA GLY A 217 6.94 -31.29 -4.50
C GLY A 217 8.41 -31.66 -4.66
N CYS A 218 8.67 -32.93 -4.90
CA CYS A 218 10.02 -33.46 -5.04
C CYS A 218 10.05 -34.77 -5.83
N THR A 219 11.26 -35.19 -6.23
CA THR A 219 11.56 -36.52 -6.77
C THR A 219 12.07 -37.50 -5.69
N GLY A 220 12.17 -37.05 -4.44
CA GLY A 220 12.64 -37.86 -3.31
C GLY A 220 12.93 -37.00 -2.07
N PRO A 221 13.40 -37.61 -0.96
CA PRO A 221 13.39 -36.99 0.37
C PRO A 221 14.52 -36.00 0.66
N ARG A 222 15.47 -35.77 -0.27
CA ARG A 222 16.62 -34.89 -0.07
C ARG A 222 16.34 -33.46 -0.51
N GLN A 223 17.00 -32.49 0.13
CA GLN A 223 16.91 -31.06 -0.23
C GLN A 223 17.36 -30.72 -1.65
N THR A 224 18.06 -31.64 -2.34
CA THR A 224 18.46 -31.52 -3.76
C THR A 224 17.45 -32.14 -4.73
N HIS A 225 16.41 -32.81 -4.23
CA HIS A 225 15.39 -33.49 -5.05
C HIS A 225 14.09 -32.68 -5.17
N CYS A 226 14.03 -31.49 -4.56
CA CYS A 226 12.88 -30.60 -4.62
C CYS A 226 12.60 -30.10 -6.04
N PHE A 227 11.33 -29.89 -6.37
CA PHE A 227 10.96 -29.26 -7.65
C PHE A 227 11.30 -27.76 -7.69
N ALA A 228 11.20 -27.09 -6.54
CA ALA A 228 11.63 -25.73 -6.28
C ALA A 228 11.96 -25.56 -4.79
N CYS A 229 12.67 -24.49 -4.44
CA CYS A 229 13.07 -24.23 -3.05
C CYS A 229 12.13 -23.25 -2.36
N ARG A 230 11.69 -23.63 -1.16
CA ARG A 230 10.78 -22.86 -0.29
C ARG A 230 11.36 -21.51 0.09
N HIS A 231 12.61 -21.49 0.55
CA HIS A 231 13.38 -20.28 0.81
C HIS A 231 14.37 -20.06 -0.34
N PHE A 232 15.60 -20.58 -0.24
CA PHE A 232 16.65 -20.34 -1.23
C PHE A 232 17.17 -21.62 -1.89
N ASN A 233 17.59 -21.50 -3.14
CA ASN A 233 18.38 -22.50 -3.85
C ASN A 233 19.86 -22.11 -3.78
N ASP A 234 20.65 -22.88 -3.02
CA ASP A 234 22.11 -22.80 -3.11
C ASP A 234 22.65 -23.94 -3.99
N SER A 235 23.05 -23.59 -5.21
CA SER A 235 23.80 -24.48 -6.12
C SER A 235 23.12 -25.85 -6.37
N GLY A 236 21.78 -25.89 -6.34
CA GLY A 236 20.96 -27.10 -6.52
C GLY A 236 20.39 -27.70 -5.23
N ALA A 237 20.76 -27.19 -4.06
CA ALA A 237 20.23 -27.60 -2.77
C ALA A 237 19.29 -26.53 -2.18
N CYS A 238 18.11 -26.94 -1.72
CA CYS A 238 17.19 -26.03 -1.03
C CYS A 238 17.62 -25.82 0.42
N VAL A 239 17.87 -24.57 0.79
CA VAL A 239 18.37 -24.14 2.10
C VAL A 239 17.50 -23.02 2.69
N PRO A 240 17.31 -22.98 4.02
CA PRO A 240 16.49 -21.96 4.67
C PRO A 240 17.15 -20.56 4.66
N LEU A 241 18.49 -20.51 4.60
CA LEU A 241 19.29 -19.28 4.58
C LEU A 241 20.50 -19.48 3.65
N CYS A 242 20.89 -18.44 2.92
CA CYS A 242 22.18 -18.43 2.21
C CYS A 242 23.37 -18.34 3.19
N PRO A 243 24.55 -18.88 2.84
CA PRO A 243 25.80 -18.71 3.59
C PRO A 243 26.06 -17.26 4.01
N GLN A 244 26.01 -17.01 5.32
CA GLN A 244 26.02 -15.66 5.89
C GLN A 244 27.36 -14.92 5.68
N PRO A 245 27.37 -13.58 5.59
CA PRO A 245 28.59 -12.77 5.41
C PRO A 245 29.60 -12.87 6.55
N LEU A 246 29.10 -13.16 7.77
CA LEU A 246 29.90 -13.28 8.97
C LEU A 246 29.67 -14.64 9.63
N ILE A 247 30.73 -15.24 10.14
CA ILE A 247 30.72 -16.48 10.93
C ILE A 247 31.47 -16.27 12.24
N TYR A 248 31.03 -16.94 13.30
CA TYR A 248 31.67 -16.87 14.61
C TYR A 248 32.99 -17.67 14.61
N ASN A 249 34.11 -16.99 14.85
CA ASN A 249 35.41 -17.62 14.98
C ASN A 249 35.68 -18.00 16.45
N LYS A 250 35.93 -19.29 16.70
CA LYS A 250 36.18 -19.85 18.04
C LYS A 250 37.48 -19.38 18.69
N LEU A 251 38.44 -18.88 17.91
CA LEU A 251 39.76 -18.42 18.39
C LEU A 251 39.75 -16.96 18.84
N THR A 252 39.00 -16.11 18.12
CA THR A 252 38.94 -14.67 18.34
C THR A 252 37.66 -14.22 19.06
N PHE A 253 36.70 -15.12 19.26
CA PHE A 253 35.45 -14.90 20.01
C PHE A 253 34.53 -13.83 19.41
N GLN A 254 34.70 -13.53 18.12
CA GLN A 254 33.99 -12.50 17.38
C GLN A 254 33.43 -13.04 16.05
N LEU A 255 32.59 -12.23 15.41
CA LEU A 255 32.08 -12.48 14.06
C LEU A 255 33.09 -12.01 13.02
N GLU A 256 33.54 -12.90 12.14
CA GLU A 256 34.55 -12.63 11.11
C GLU A 256 34.03 -12.91 9.69
N PRO A 257 34.60 -12.27 8.64
CA PRO A 257 34.17 -12.46 7.26
C PRO A 257 34.23 -13.93 6.82
N ASN A 258 33.10 -14.45 6.34
CA ASN A 258 32.99 -15.83 5.87
C ASN A 258 33.54 -15.96 4.43
N PRO A 259 34.54 -16.82 4.17
CA PRO A 259 35.06 -17.04 2.80
C PRO A 259 34.02 -17.67 1.85
N ASP A 260 33.03 -18.40 2.38
CA ASP A 260 31.97 -19.06 1.60
C ASP A 260 30.69 -18.21 1.48
N THR A 261 30.75 -16.91 1.78
CA THR A 261 29.61 -15.97 1.69
C THR A 261 28.86 -16.08 0.36
N LYS A 262 27.52 -16.11 0.44
CA LYS A 262 26.63 -15.93 -0.72
C LYS A 262 25.47 -15.03 -0.36
N TYR A 263 25.18 -14.11 -1.25
CA TYR A 263 24.11 -13.14 -1.13
C TYR A 263 22.79 -13.68 -1.69
N GLN A 264 21.68 -13.30 -1.07
CA GLN A 264 20.33 -13.64 -1.52
C GLN A 264 19.98 -12.80 -2.75
N TYR A 265 19.70 -13.44 -3.88
CA TYR A 265 19.20 -12.78 -5.09
C TYR A 265 17.88 -13.43 -5.49
N GLY A 266 16.76 -12.84 -5.04
CA GLY A 266 15.45 -13.48 -5.14
C GLY A 266 15.44 -14.81 -4.38
N GLY A 267 15.11 -15.91 -5.08
CA GLY A 267 15.10 -17.27 -4.53
C GLY A 267 16.41 -18.05 -4.65
N ILE A 268 17.54 -17.42 -5.05
CA ILE A 268 18.83 -18.10 -5.25
C ILE A 268 19.97 -17.48 -4.42
N CYS A 269 20.98 -18.28 -4.07
CA CYS A 269 22.21 -17.80 -3.41
C CYS A 269 23.33 -17.57 -4.43
N VAL A 270 23.91 -16.37 -4.48
CA VAL A 270 24.96 -15.97 -5.45
C VAL A 270 26.23 -15.48 -4.75
N ARG A 271 27.42 -15.84 -5.24
CA ARG A 271 28.70 -15.36 -4.68
C ARG A 271 28.96 -13.87 -4.88
N SER A 272 28.38 -13.28 -5.92
CA SER A 272 28.50 -11.87 -6.27
C SER A 272 27.15 -11.39 -6.81
N CYS A 273 26.72 -10.19 -6.44
CA CYS A 273 25.50 -9.62 -7.00
C CYS A 273 25.65 -9.37 -8.51
N PRO A 274 24.57 -9.52 -9.31
CA PRO A 274 24.59 -9.20 -10.73
C PRO A 274 24.88 -7.73 -11.03
N HIS A 275 25.15 -7.41 -12.29
CA HIS A 275 25.40 -6.03 -12.73
C HIS A 275 24.23 -5.10 -12.38
N ASN A 276 24.52 -3.89 -11.91
CA ASN A 276 23.56 -2.91 -11.36
C ASN A 276 22.80 -3.37 -10.09
N PHE A 277 23.34 -4.33 -9.33
CA PHE A 277 22.89 -4.62 -7.97
C PHE A 277 24.01 -4.35 -6.96
N VAL A 278 23.62 -3.98 -5.75
CA VAL A 278 24.47 -3.68 -4.61
C VAL A 278 24.13 -4.61 -3.45
N VAL A 279 25.11 -4.93 -2.59
CA VAL A 279 24.90 -5.78 -1.42
C VAL A 279 24.32 -4.95 -0.27
N ASP A 280 23.12 -5.28 0.20
CA ASP A 280 22.65 -4.84 1.51
C ASP A 280 22.59 -6.02 2.48
N GLN A 281 23.38 -5.94 3.56
CA GLN A 281 23.55 -7.00 4.56
C GLN A 281 23.92 -8.37 3.95
N SER A 282 22.93 -9.23 3.68
CA SER A 282 23.10 -10.56 3.07
C SER A 282 22.32 -10.73 1.75
N SER A 283 21.85 -9.63 1.15
CA SER A 283 20.95 -9.63 -0.02
C SER A 283 21.40 -8.68 -1.12
N CYS A 284 21.08 -9.02 -2.38
CA CYS A 284 21.34 -8.18 -3.54
C CYS A 284 20.13 -7.29 -3.84
N VAL A 285 20.29 -5.96 -3.71
CA VAL A 285 19.24 -4.95 -3.96
C VAL A 285 19.60 -4.06 -5.15
N ARG A 286 18.62 -3.44 -5.83
CA ARG A 286 18.89 -2.55 -6.99
C ARG A 286 19.44 -1.18 -6.60
N ALA A 287 19.14 -0.74 -5.38
CA ALA A 287 19.59 0.52 -4.79
C ALA A 287 19.59 0.35 -3.26
N CYS A 288 20.42 1.14 -2.57
CA CYS A 288 20.46 1.11 -1.11
C CYS A 288 19.19 1.67 -0.47
N PRO A 289 18.79 1.18 0.72
CA PRO A 289 17.79 1.81 1.57
C PRO A 289 18.10 3.28 1.87
N ASN A 290 17.07 4.09 2.17
CA ASN A 290 17.19 5.54 2.39
C ASN A 290 18.10 5.94 3.58
N ASP A 291 18.35 5.01 4.51
CA ASP A 291 19.23 5.12 5.69
C ASP A 291 20.68 4.66 5.42
N LYS A 292 20.98 4.21 4.20
CA LYS A 292 22.29 3.68 3.79
C LYS A 292 22.78 4.37 2.52
N MET A 293 24.10 4.38 2.34
CA MET A 293 24.75 4.88 1.13
C MET A 293 25.53 3.77 0.43
N GLU A 294 25.59 3.84 -0.91
CA GLU A 294 26.41 2.92 -1.71
C GLU A 294 27.89 3.27 -1.52
N VAL A 295 28.67 2.29 -1.08
CA VAL A 295 30.14 2.35 -0.98
C VAL A 295 30.75 1.17 -1.72
N GLU A 296 31.94 1.37 -2.29
CA GLU A 296 32.70 0.32 -2.93
C GLU A 296 33.85 -0.12 -2.02
N LYS A 297 33.81 -1.35 -1.53
CA LYS A 297 34.88 -1.95 -0.73
C LYS A 297 35.35 -3.24 -1.38
N ASN A 298 36.66 -3.36 -1.60
CA ASN A 298 37.29 -4.52 -2.26
C ASN A 298 36.69 -4.87 -3.64
N GLY A 299 36.25 -3.86 -4.40
CA GLY A 299 35.60 -4.04 -5.71
C GLY A 299 34.14 -4.54 -5.65
N LEU A 300 33.54 -4.59 -4.44
CA LEU A 300 32.15 -4.96 -4.22
C LEU A 300 31.36 -3.71 -3.79
N LYS A 301 30.27 -3.41 -4.50
CA LYS A 301 29.32 -2.35 -4.14
C LYS A 301 28.39 -2.83 -3.03
N MET A 302 28.37 -2.12 -1.91
CA MET A 302 27.59 -2.47 -0.72
C MET A 302 26.95 -1.24 -0.07
N CYS A 303 25.90 -1.46 0.71
CA CYS A 303 25.13 -0.43 1.41
C CYS A 303 25.59 -0.32 2.86
N GLU A 304 26.18 0.80 3.23
CA GLU A 304 26.58 1.07 4.62
C GLU A 304 25.68 2.11 5.28
N PRO A 305 25.33 1.94 6.57
CA PRO A 305 24.56 2.94 7.32
C PRO A 305 25.23 4.31 7.29
N CYS A 306 24.44 5.34 7.06
CA CYS A 306 24.92 6.71 7.08
C CYS A 306 25.21 7.14 8.53
N SER A 307 26.33 7.83 8.76
CA SER A 307 26.74 8.34 10.09
C SER A 307 25.89 9.54 10.58
N GLY A 308 24.63 9.62 10.16
CA GLY A 308 23.76 10.79 10.23
C GLY A 308 22.78 10.78 9.05
N LEU A 309 22.42 11.96 8.53
CA LEU A 309 21.66 12.05 7.28
C LEU A 309 22.49 11.55 6.09
N CYS A 310 21.90 10.73 5.23
CA CYS A 310 22.58 10.20 4.05
C CYS A 310 22.92 11.30 3.03
N PRO A 311 24.03 11.15 2.26
CA PRO A 311 24.44 12.14 1.27
C PRO A 311 23.36 12.42 0.22
N LYS A 312 22.69 13.57 0.31
CA LYS A 312 21.70 14.05 -0.66
C LYS A 312 22.19 15.36 -1.27
N ALA A 313 22.47 15.33 -2.57
CA ALA A 313 22.79 16.50 -3.36
C ALA A 313 21.51 17.15 -3.90
N CYS A 314 21.36 18.46 -3.70
CA CYS A 314 20.17 19.22 -4.10
C CYS A 314 20.58 20.47 -4.89
N GLU A 315 19.79 20.87 -5.89
CA GLU A 315 20.05 22.10 -6.64
C GLU A 315 19.88 23.33 -5.73
N GLY A 316 20.78 24.30 -5.89
CA GLY A 316 20.76 25.56 -5.17
C GLY A 316 19.96 26.65 -5.88
N THR A 317 20.21 27.89 -5.48
CA THR A 317 19.64 29.11 -6.07
C THR A 317 20.66 29.86 -6.94
N GLY A 318 20.17 30.87 -7.65
CA GLY A 318 20.98 31.86 -8.36
C GLY A 318 21.04 31.65 -9.88
N ALA A 319 21.96 32.35 -10.53
CA ALA A 319 22.03 32.41 -12.00
C ALA A 319 22.23 31.01 -12.64
N GLY A 320 21.26 30.59 -13.46
CA GLY A 320 21.22 29.28 -14.10
C GLY A 320 20.41 28.21 -13.35
N SER A 321 19.94 28.50 -12.12
CA SER A 321 19.04 27.63 -11.36
C SER A 321 17.58 28.03 -11.55
N LYS A 322 16.63 27.14 -11.26
CA LYS A 322 15.18 27.40 -11.38
C LYS A 322 14.68 28.50 -10.42
N TYR A 323 15.38 28.74 -9.31
CA TYR A 323 14.98 29.67 -8.25
C TYR A 323 16.07 30.72 -7.98
N GLN A 324 15.69 31.98 -7.82
CA GLN A 324 16.63 33.07 -7.55
C GLN A 324 16.95 33.25 -6.06
N THR A 325 16.04 32.84 -5.16
CA THR A 325 16.17 32.92 -3.70
C THR A 325 15.42 31.78 -3.05
N VAL A 326 15.76 31.44 -1.80
CA VAL A 326 14.98 30.52 -0.98
C VAL A 326 13.71 31.23 -0.50
N ASP A 327 12.55 30.62 -0.71
CA ASP A 327 11.22 31.17 -0.38
C ASP A 327 10.25 30.07 0.08
N SER A 328 9.02 30.45 0.44
CA SER A 328 8.00 29.52 0.94
C SER A 328 7.49 28.50 -0.10
N SER A 329 7.81 28.66 -1.39
CA SER A 329 7.45 27.71 -2.44
C SER A 329 8.53 26.65 -2.71
N ASN A 330 9.78 26.92 -2.30
CA ASN A 330 10.92 26.04 -2.58
C ASN A 330 11.66 25.52 -1.33
N ILE A 331 11.42 26.08 -0.14
CA ILE A 331 12.11 25.67 1.11
C ILE A 331 12.02 24.15 1.38
N ASP A 332 10.88 23.53 1.10
CA ASP A 332 10.66 22.09 1.31
C ASP A 332 11.49 21.20 0.37
N THR A 333 12.00 21.74 -0.74
CA THR A 333 12.90 20.99 -1.64
C THR A 333 14.25 20.70 -0.97
N PHE A 334 14.64 21.51 0.02
CA PHE A 334 15.90 21.38 0.77
C PHE A 334 15.83 20.36 1.92
N VAL A 335 14.69 19.70 2.15
CA VAL A 335 14.54 18.67 3.21
C VAL A 335 15.54 17.53 3.01
N ASN A 336 16.27 17.22 4.09
CA ASN A 336 17.34 16.21 4.16
C ASN A 336 18.52 16.43 3.18
N CYS A 337 18.71 17.62 2.61
CA CYS A 337 19.85 17.92 1.75
C CYS A 337 21.13 18.10 2.59
N THR A 338 22.19 17.37 2.25
CA THR A 338 23.50 17.46 2.93
C THR A 338 24.55 18.18 2.08
N LYS A 339 24.30 18.32 0.77
CA LYS A 339 25.16 19.02 -0.19
C LYS A 339 24.30 19.85 -1.13
N ILE A 340 24.64 21.13 -1.29
CA ILE A 340 23.99 22.00 -2.28
C ILE A 340 24.87 22.08 -3.53
N LEU A 341 24.24 21.95 -4.70
CA LEU A 341 24.83 22.12 -6.01
C LEU A 341 24.40 23.50 -6.55
N GLY A 342 25.21 24.52 -6.28
CA GLY A 342 24.88 25.92 -6.57
C GLY A 342 25.05 26.80 -5.33
N ASN A 343 24.22 27.84 -5.22
CA ASN A 343 24.27 28.81 -4.12
C ASN A 343 23.10 28.60 -3.14
N LEU A 344 23.10 29.35 -2.04
CA LEU A 344 21.93 29.57 -1.19
C LEU A 344 21.75 31.07 -0.96
N ASP A 345 20.77 31.64 -1.63
CA ASP A 345 20.47 33.07 -1.63
C ASP A 345 19.23 33.32 -0.76
N PHE A 346 19.37 34.17 0.27
CA PHE A 346 18.28 34.58 1.15
C PHE A 346 18.05 36.09 0.98
N LEU A 347 17.15 36.44 0.06
CA LEU A 347 17.03 37.80 -0.46
C LEU A 347 15.63 38.40 -0.22
N ILE A 348 15.59 39.66 0.20
CA ILE A 348 14.36 40.48 0.20
C ILE A 348 14.18 41.16 -1.17
N THR A 349 15.26 41.39 -1.91
CA THR A 349 15.28 41.91 -3.28
C THR A 349 16.40 41.24 -4.08
N GLY A 350 16.20 41.06 -5.39
CA GLY A 350 17.07 40.26 -6.29
C GLY A 350 18.46 40.84 -6.56
N LEU A 351 19.31 40.90 -5.53
CA LEU A 351 20.72 41.28 -5.61
C LEU A 351 21.57 40.09 -6.07
N GLU A 352 22.41 40.27 -7.09
CA GLU A 352 23.38 39.25 -7.52
C GLU A 352 24.67 39.32 -6.69
N GLY A 353 24.94 38.28 -5.89
CA GLY A 353 26.14 38.15 -5.06
C GLY A 353 27.46 37.87 -5.81
N ARG A 354 27.72 38.53 -6.95
CA ARG A 354 28.87 38.20 -7.82
C ARG A 354 30.22 38.32 -7.09
N GLY A 355 30.94 37.20 -7.00
CA GLY A 355 32.32 37.15 -6.47
C GLY A 355 32.43 37.15 -4.94
N PHE A 356 31.36 36.74 -4.23
CA PHE A 356 31.38 36.45 -2.79
C PHE A 356 31.01 34.99 -2.56
N SER A 357 31.57 34.38 -1.51
CA SER A 357 31.25 33.01 -1.08
C SER A 357 30.62 32.95 0.30
N LEU A 358 30.67 34.05 1.05
CA LEU A 358 29.83 34.29 2.22
C LEU A 358 29.47 35.78 2.26
N LEU A 359 28.18 36.10 2.14
CA LEU A 359 27.67 37.47 2.16
C LEU A 359 26.60 37.58 3.25
N ILE A 360 26.83 38.46 4.24
CA ILE A 360 25.90 38.71 5.35
C ILE A 360 25.85 40.22 5.57
N MET A 361 24.81 40.89 5.09
CA MET A 361 24.71 42.34 5.23
C MET A 361 23.34 42.84 5.66
N LYS A 362 23.32 44.00 6.34
CA LYS A 362 22.10 44.73 6.76
C LYS A 362 21.12 43.94 7.65
N ASN A 363 21.58 42.91 8.35
CA ASN A 363 20.75 42.16 9.29
C ASN A 363 20.72 42.86 10.66
N GLU A 364 19.66 43.62 10.94
CA GLU A 364 19.55 44.37 12.20
C GLU A 364 19.31 43.51 13.45
N ASN A 365 18.75 42.31 13.30
CA ASN A 365 18.36 41.45 14.43
C ASN A 365 19.34 40.32 14.78
N VAL A 366 20.30 39.99 13.90
CA VAL A 366 21.24 38.87 14.14
C VAL A 366 22.30 39.29 15.16
N THR A 367 22.53 38.46 16.18
CA THR A 367 23.47 38.77 17.28
C THR A 367 24.71 37.87 17.36
N SER A 368 24.68 36.70 16.74
CA SER A 368 25.77 35.74 16.58
C SER A 368 25.56 34.96 15.28
N LEU A 369 26.61 34.37 14.70
CA LEU A 369 26.49 33.63 13.43
C LEU A 369 26.19 32.14 13.61
N GLY A 370 26.63 31.50 14.71
CA GLY A 370 26.32 30.10 15.00
C GLY A 370 26.94 29.06 14.04
N LEU A 371 27.92 29.45 13.21
CA LEU A 371 28.54 28.59 12.18
C LEU A 371 29.55 27.58 12.76
N ARG A 372 29.20 26.90 13.87
CA ARG A 372 30.10 26.06 14.69
C ARG A 372 30.89 24.98 13.92
N SER A 373 30.30 24.43 12.85
CA SER A 373 30.91 23.38 12.03
C SER A 373 31.66 23.91 10.80
N LEU A 374 31.73 25.23 10.61
CA LEU A 374 32.53 25.80 9.52
C LEU A 374 34.02 25.57 9.81
N ARG A 375 34.73 25.02 8.84
CA ARG A 375 36.16 24.71 8.91
C ARG A 375 36.98 25.34 7.78
N GLU A 376 36.35 25.60 6.63
CA GLU A 376 37.03 26.15 5.45
C GLU A 376 36.06 26.98 4.59
N VAL A 377 36.56 28.05 3.99
CA VAL A 377 35.98 28.75 2.83
C VAL A 377 37.02 28.66 1.71
N SER A 378 36.81 27.72 0.79
CA SER A 378 37.87 27.27 -0.15
C SER A 378 38.23 28.30 -1.22
N ALA A 379 37.30 29.18 -1.60
CA ALA A 379 37.48 30.22 -2.60
C ALA A 379 36.49 31.38 -2.35
N GLY A 380 36.72 32.51 -3.04
CA GLY A 380 35.83 33.68 -3.03
C GLY A 380 35.92 34.55 -1.77
N ARG A 381 35.19 35.68 -1.79
CA ARG A 381 35.28 36.72 -0.74
C ARG A 381 34.25 36.54 0.36
N VAL A 382 34.63 36.93 1.58
CA VAL A 382 33.73 37.01 2.75
C VAL A 382 33.38 38.47 3.01
N TYR A 383 32.08 38.78 3.01
CA TYR A 383 31.56 40.14 3.14
C TYR A 383 30.51 40.18 4.26
N ILE A 384 30.86 40.78 5.41
CA ILE A 384 30.00 40.83 6.59
C ILE A 384 29.88 42.29 7.05
N THR A 385 28.84 43.01 6.60
CA THR A 385 28.74 44.46 6.84
C THR A 385 27.37 44.98 7.26
N GLU A 386 27.34 46.09 7.99
CA GLU A 386 26.10 46.78 8.42
C GLU A 386 25.17 45.96 9.35
N ASN A 387 25.66 44.88 9.96
CA ASN A 387 24.89 44.06 10.90
C ASN A 387 25.02 44.64 12.32
N ARG A 388 24.24 45.69 12.62
CA ARG A 388 24.39 46.57 13.80
C ARG A 388 24.36 45.88 15.17
N ARG A 389 23.74 44.69 15.29
CA ARG A 389 23.66 43.92 16.55
C ARG A 389 24.58 42.70 16.62
N LEU A 390 25.33 42.39 15.56
CA LEU A 390 26.14 41.19 15.42
C LEU A 390 27.45 41.28 16.22
N CYS A 391 27.68 40.30 17.09
CA CYS A 391 28.85 40.15 17.97
C CYS A 391 29.74 38.96 17.56
N TYR A 392 30.75 38.64 18.38
CA TYR A 392 31.65 37.47 18.29
C TYR A 392 32.59 37.37 17.06
N LEU A 393 32.29 38.04 15.94
CA LEU A 393 33.09 38.07 14.71
C LEU A 393 34.59 38.37 14.90
N HIS A 394 34.93 39.13 15.94
CA HIS A 394 36.29 39.54 16.28
C HIS A 394 37.11 38.47 17.02
N THR A 395 36.48 37.38 17.46
CA THR A 395 37.13 36.24 18.10
C THR A 395 37.51 35.17 17.09
N VAL A 396 36.79 35.10 15.96
CA VAL A 396 37.02 34.12 14.88
C VAL A 396 38.31 34.46 14.13
N GLN A 397 39.23 33.49 14.04
CA GLN A 397 40.46 33.60 13.27
C GLN A 397 40.21 33.38 11.76
N TRP A 398 39.65 34.38 11.08
CA TRP A 398 39.32 34.32 9.64
C TRP A 398 40.48 33.91 8.71
N ALA A 399 41.73 34.18 9.12
CA ALA A 399 42.93 33.77 8.40
C ALA A 399 43.20 32.25 8.42
N ALA A 400 42.57 31.49 9.32
CA ALA A 400 42.60 30.03 9.33
C ALA A 400 41.49 29.41 8.46
N LEU A 401 40.39 30.14 8.23
CA LEU A 401 39.24 29.69 7.46
C LEU A 401 39.36 29.99 5.95
N SER A 402 40.01 31.10 5.58
CA SER A 402 40.23 31.49 4.18
C SER A 402 41.68 31.26 3.75
N ARG A 403 41.89 30.56 2.63
CA ARG A 403 43.22 30.36 2.03
C ARG A 403 43.86 31.65 1.51
N ARG A 404 43.11 32.76 1.40
CA ARG A 404 43.60 34.06 0.90
C ARG A 404 43.26 35.19 1.88
N ARG A 405 44.29 35.84 2.42
CA ARG A 405 44.15 36.91 3.43
C ARG A 405 43.50 38.21 2.92
N ALA A 406 43.48 38.45 1.61
CA ALA A 406 43.02 39.72 1.03
C ALA A 406 41.50 39.78 0.78
N ASP A 407 40.78 38.67 0.98
CA ASP A 407 39.41 38.46 0.51
C ASP A 407 38.33 38.66 1.62
N LEU A 408 38.64 39.47 2.65
CA LEU A 408 37.81 39.69 3.84
C LEU A 408 37.36 41.16 3.96
N ASP A 409 36.05 41.41 3.98
CA ASP A 409 35.48 42.75 4.23
C ASP A 409 34.46 42.70 5.38
N ILE A 410 34.90 43.06 6.58
CA ILE A 410 34.12 43.01 7.83
C ILE A 410 34.11 44.39 8.49
N LYS A 411 33.03 45.16 8.30
CA LYS A 411 32.90 46.56 8.78
C LYS A 411 31.46 46.93 9.15
N ASN A 412 31.27 48.01 9.91
CA ASN A 412 29.94 48.52 10.29
C ASN A 412 29.04 47.53 11.09
N ASN A 413 29.64 46.57 11.80
CA ASN A 413 28.96 45.66 12.74
C ASN A 413 29.14 46.15 14.21
N LYS A 414 28.55 45.48 15.22
CA LYS A 414 28.62 45.97 16.63
C LYS A 414 30.09 46.05 17.13
N PRO A 415 30.58 47.20 17.62
CA PRO A 415 31.97 47.36 18.03
C PRO A 415 32.32 46.64 19.34
N ARG A 416 33.61 46.31 19.51
CA ARG A 416 34.19 45.42 20.54
C ARG A 416 33.98 45.83 22.02
N LYS A 417 33.47 47.02 22.32
CA LYS A 417 33.60 47.66 23.65
C LYS A 417 32.34 47.75 24.53
N GLN A 418 31.21 47.12 24.19
CA GLN A 418 29.99 47.17 25.03
C GLN A 418 29.26 45.82 25.21
N GLU A 419 29.23 45.43 26.49
CA GLU A 419 28.37 44.43 27.16
C GLU A 419 28.57 42.95 26.84
N GLY A 420 29.10 42.21 27.82
CA GLY A 420 28.73 40.83 28.21
C GLY A 420 28.91 39.68 27.21
N LYS A 421 29.16 39.96 25.93
CA LYS A 421 29.16 39.00 24.83
C LYS A 421 30.57 38.54 24.50
N VAL A 422 31.12 37.76 25.41
CA VAL A 422 32.40 37.04 25.29
C VAL A 422 32.16 35.55 25.04
N CYS A 423 33.18 34.83 24.58
CA CYS A 423 33.11 33.37 24.46
C CYS A 423 32.93 32.70 25.83
N ASP A 424 32.40 31.48 25.81
CA ASP A 424 32.28 30.65 27.01
C ASP A 424 33.67 30.40 27.63
N PRO A 425 33.81 30.36 28.97
CA PRO A 425 35.08 30.05 29.63
C PRO A 425 35.71 28.70 29.24
N LEU A 426 34.94 27.75 28.71
CA LEU A 426 35.44 26.45 28.23
C LEU A 426 36.00 26.50 26.79
N CYS A 427 35.84 27.63 26.08
CA CYS A 427 36.45 27.86 24.78
C CYS A 427 37.95 28.14 24.92
N SER A 428 38.75 27.67 23.96
CA SER A 428 40.16 28.05 23.86
C SER A 428 40.35 29.50 23.38
N ALA A 429 41.63 29.91 23.24
CA ALA A 429 42.01 31.18 22.61
C ALA A 429 41.64 31.29 21.11
N ASP A 430 41.14 30.22 20.47
CA ASP A 430 40.74 30.22 19.05
C ASP A 430 39.39 30.94 18.80
N GLY A 431 38.64 31.24 19.86
CA GLY A 431 37.41 32.04 19.81
C GLY A 431 36.12 31.22 19.65
N CYS A 432 35.04 31.90 19.28
CA CYS A 432 33.70 31.33 19.23
C CYS A 432 32.79 31.98 18.17
N TRP A 433 31.75 31.25 17.75
CA TRP A 433 30.72 31.72 16.81
C TRP A 433 29.51 32.40 17.48
N GLY A 434 29.43 32.33 18.82
CA GLY A 434 28.32 32.77 19.65
C GLY A 434 28.57 32.50 21.14
N PRO A 435 27.58 32.73 22.01
CA PRO A 435 27.65 32.35 23.43
C PRO A 435 27.45 30.84 23.61
N GLY A 436 27.97 30.28 24.71
CA GLY A 436 27.78 28.87 25.08
C GLY A 436 28.94 27.95 24.65
N PRO A 437 29.16 26.83 25.37
CA PRO A 437 30.30 25.93 25.15
C PRO A 437 30.19 25.11 23.86
N GLU A 438 29.05 25.10 23.18
CA GLU A 438 28.84 24.47 21.87
C GLU A 438 29.16 25.39 20.68
N GLN A 439 29.53 26.65 20.93
CA GLN A 439 29.92 27.63 19.92
C GLN A 439 31.43 27.87 19.81
N CYS A 440 32.24 27.23 20.65
CA CYS A 440 33.70 27.33 20.62
C CYS A 440 34.28 26.79 19.30
N LEU A 441 35.36 27.40 18.80
CA LEU A 441 36.11 26.84 17.66
C LEU A 441 36.91 25.59 18.08
N SER A 442 37.49 25.61 19.28
CA SER A 442 38.13 24.48 19.95
C SER A 442 37.97 24.59 21.46
N CYS A 443 38.03 23.46 22.17
CA CYS A 443 37.81 23.39 23.62
C CYS A 443 39.12 23.54 24.40
N GLN A 444 39.06 24.18 25.57
CA GLN A 444 40.21 24.30 26.47
C GLN A 444 40.59 22.97 27.15
N HIS A 445 39.60 22.12 27.42
CA HIS A 445 39.77 20.83 28.10
C HIS A 445 39.31 19.68 27.19
N TYR A 446 38.04 19.27 27.29
CA TYR A 446 37.50 18.16 26.52
C TYR A 446 36.29 18.58 25.66
N SER A 447 36.02 17.80 24.61
CA SER A 447 34.85 17.89 23.74
C SER A 447 33.97 16.65 23.93
N ARG A 448 32.71 16.85 24.30
CA ARG A 448 31.65 15.83 24.27
C ARG A 448 30.75 16.10 23.08
N ARG A 449 30.88 15.29 22.01
CA ARG A 449 30.08 15.42 20.78
C ARG A 449 30.07 16.85 20.18
N GLY A 450 31.17 17.59 20.32
CA GLY A 450 31.32 18.98 19.85
C GLY A 450 30.88 20.07 20.82
N VAL A 451 30.53 19.73 22.08
CA VAL A 451 30.30 20.68 23.17
C VAL A 451 31.49 20.64 24.12
N CYS A 452 32.04 21.80 24.48
CA CYS A 452 33.17 21.85 25.40
C CYS A 452 32.74 21.54 26.84
N VAL A 453 33.51 20.69 27.52
CA VAL A 453 33.28 20.26 28.90
C VAL A 453 34.58 20.28 29.70
N ALA A 454 34.50 20.57 31.00
CA ALA A 454 35.68 20.61 31.87
C ALA A 454 36.32 19.22 32.11
N SER A 455 35.51 18.16 32.13
CA SER A 455 35.92 16.77 32.28
C SER A 455 34.91 15.83 31.60
N CYS A 456 35.38 14.67 31.15
CA CYS A 456 34.51 13.53 30.82
C CYS A 456 34.00 12.85 32.11
N HIS A 457 32.99 12.00 31.97
CA HIS A 457 32.37 11.18 33.03
C HIS A 457 33.21 9.92 33.36
N PHE A 458 34.41 10.11 33.90
CA PHE A 458 35.31 9.00 34.22
C PHE A 458 34.78 8.14 35.40
N THR A 459 34.49 8.78 36.54
CA THR A 459 34.15 8.14 37.82
C THR A 459 32.72 8.38 38.30
N GLU A 460 32.01 9.31 37.64
CA GLU A 460 30.68 9.82 38.02
C GLU A 460 29.86 10.12 36.75
N GLY A 461 28.53 10.10 36.85
CA GLY A 461 27.60 10.29 35.73
C GLY A 461 26.85 9.01 35.33
N GLU A 462 25.67 9.18 34.73
CA GLU A 462 24.78 8.07 34.29
C GLU A 462 25.38 7.27 33.12
N THR A 463 25.94 7.97 32.14
CA THR A 463 26.79 7.39 31.09
C THR A 463 28.25 7.61 31.44
N ARG A 464 29.04 6.53 31.43
CA ARG A 464 30.49 6.59 31.69
C ARG A 464 31.27 6.77 30.40
N GLU A 465 32.36 7.51 30.52
CA GLU A 465 33.18 7.93 29.40
C GLU A 465 34.66 7.66 29.66
N PHE A 466 35.39 7.41 28.58
CA PHE A 466 36.84 7.49 28.53
C PHE A 466 37.25 8.67 27.63
N ALA A 467 38.49 9.14 27.75
CA ALA A 467 39.04 10.18 26.90
C ALA A 467 40.05 9.59 25.91
N HIS A 468 39.94 9.96 24.64
CA HIS A 468 41.00 9.72 23.66
C HIS A 468 41.48 11.08 23.15
N GLY A 469 42.67 11.50 23.61
CA GLY A 469 43.12 12.89 23.46
C GLY A 469 42.21 13.86 24.21
N THR A 470 41.61 14.81 23.49
CA THR A 470 40.70 15.83 24.02
C THR A 470 39.22 15.54 23.73
N GLU A 471 38.86 14.33 23.29
CA GLU A 471 37.45 13.95 23.05
C GLU A 471 36.98 12.89 24.06
N CYS A 472 35.77 13.10 24.57
CA CYS A 472 35.06 12.15 25.44
C CYS A 472 34.27 11.16 24.59
N PHE A 473 34.48 9.87 24.84
CA PHE A 473 33.76 8.77 24.19
C PHE A 473 33.05 7.92 25.25
N GLU A 474 31.84 7.47 24.94
CA GLU A 474 31.05 6.61 25.82
C GLU A 474 31.65 5.20 25.91
N CYS A 475 31.61 4.61 27.11
CA CYS A 475 31.93 3.20 27.33
C CYS A 475 30.90 2.28 26.63
N HIS A 476 31.31 1.06 26.30
CA HIS A 476 30.39 0.07 25.75
C HIS A 476 29.24 -0.24 26.75
N PRO A 477 27.97 -0.41 26.30
CA PRO A 477 26.83 -0.64 27.19
C PRO A 477 26.97 -1.86 28.13
N GLU A 478 27.76 -2.87 27.72
CA GLU A 478 28.04 -4.07 28.52
C GLU A 478 29.12 -3.87 29.60
N CYS A 479 29.68 -2.66 29.76
CA CYS A 479 30.61 -2.36 30.86
C CYS A 479 29.83 -2.10 32.16
N GLU A 480 30.15 -2.82 33.23
CA GLU A 480 29.56 -2.60 34.56
C GLU A 480 29.99 -1.24 35.14
N LEU A 481 29.02 -0.42 35.57
CA LEU A 481 29.29 0.89 36.17
C LEU A 481 30.05 0.76 37.49
N ILE A 482 31.25 1.35 37.59
CA ILE A 482 32.08 1.32 38.81
C ILE A 482 32.03 2.67 39.52
N GLU A 483 31.38 2.74 40.68
CA GLU A 483 31.39 3.95 41.53
C GLU A 483 32.82 4.29 41.99
N GLY A 484 33.23 5.55 41.79
CA GLY A 484 34.57 6.03 42.16
C GLY A 484 35.73 5.45 41.34
N GLY A 485 35.46 4.65 40.29
CA GLY A 485 36.47 3.97 39.47
C GLY A 485 36.23 4.05 37.96
N ILE A 486 37.26 3.72 37.20
CA ILE A 486 37.25 3.74 35.72
C ILE A 486 36.46 2.53 35.20
N THR A 487 35.44 2.78 34.38
CA THR A 487 34.52 1.75 33.85
C THR A 487 35.03 1.07 32.57
N CYS A 488 35.74 1.81 31.71
CA CYS A 488 36.36 1.30 30.48
C CYS A 488 37.63 2.09 30.13
N ASN A 489 38.49 1.53 29.26
CA ASN A 489 39.61 2.29 28.65
C ASN A 489 39.46 2.53 27.13
N GLY A 490 38.34 2.09 26.55
CA GLY A 490 38.03 2.19 25.13
C GLY A 490 36.53 2.04 24.86
N SER A 491 36.14 2.06 23.59
CA SER A 491 34.75 1.94 23.15
C SER A 491 34.30 0.49 22.90
N GLY A 492 35.24 -0.47 22.85
CA GLY A 492 34.97 -1.88 22.59
C GLY A 492 34.53 -2.66 23.83
N ALA A 493 33.70 -3.68 23.65
CA ALA A 493 33.20 -4.54 24.72
C ALA A 493 34.30 -5.36 25.45
N ASP A 494 35.49 -5.45 24.86
CA ASP A 494 36.72 -6.01 25.42
C ASP A 494 37.47 -5.06 26.36
N THR A 495 37.21 -3.75 26.26
CA THR A 495 37.91 -2.71 27.02
C THR A 495 37.23 -2.33 28.35
N CYS A 496 36.16 -3.05 28.71
CA CYS A 496 35.46 -2.89 29.99
C CYS A 496 36.29 -3.43 31.17
N THR A 497 36.35 -2.68 32.27
CA THR A 497 36.99 -3.13 33.52
C THR A 497 36.28 -4.36 34.09
N ARG A 498 34.94 -4.39 34.03
CA ARG A 498 34.06 -5.50 34.41
C ARG A 498 32.85 -5.57 33.47
N CYS A 499 32.28 -6.76 33.28
CA CYS A 499 31.11 -6.97 32.42
C CYS A 499 29.81 -6.90 33.23
N ALA A 500 28.80 -6.19 32.73
CA ALA A 500 27.49 -6.09 33.37
C ALA A 500 26.76 -7.44 33.40
N HIS A 501 26.74 -8.14 32.26
CA HIS A 501 26.07 -9.43 32.09
C HIS A 501 27.07 -10.60 32.12
N TYR A 502 27.60 -11.01 30.95
CA TYR A 502 28.50 -12.16 30.79
C TYR A 502 29.78 -11.79 30.06
N ARG A 503 30.77 -12.69 30.07
CA ARG A 503 32.04 -12.54 29.34
C ARG A 503 32.23 -13.72 28.38
N ASP A 504 32.39 -13.44 27.09
CA ASP A 504 32.75 -14.43 26.07
C ASP A 504 34.15 -14.15 25.52
N GLY A 505 35.14 -14.92 25.98
CA GLY A 505 36.55 -14.64 25.71
C GLY A 505 36.96 -13.27 26.27
N PRO A 506 37.51 -12.35 25.46
CA PRO A 506 37.82 -11.00 25.93
C PRO A 506 36.59 -10.09 26.06
N HIS A 507 35.50 -10.36 25.32
CA HIS A 507 34.38 -9.43 25.17
C HIS A 507 33.29 -9.59 26.25
N CYS A 508 32.73 -8.48 26.74
CA CYS A 508 31.50 -8.48 27.52
C CYS A 508 30.27 -8.59 26.61
N VAL A 509 29.31 -9.46 26.97
CA VAL A 509 28.12 -9.77 26.15
C VAL A 509 26.85 -9.89 27.00
N GLU A 510 25.73 -9.43 26.44
CA GLU A 510 24.38 -9.50 27.06
C GLU A 510 23.95 -10.96 27.31
N SER A 511 24.31 -11.86 26.41
CA SER A 511 24.05 -13.30 26.49
C SER A 511 25.16 -14.12 25.81
N CYS A 512 25.34 -15.37 26.25
CA CYS A 512 26.30 -16.28 25.62
C CYS A 512 25.81 -16.74 24.23
N PRO A 513 26.71 -16.95 23.24
CA PRO A 513 26.35 -17.41 21.90
C PRO A 513 25.42 -18.63 21.87
N GLU A 514 24.20 -18.43 21.35
CA GLU A 514 23.18 -19.48 21.21
C GLU A 514 22.75 -19.60 19.73
N GLY A 515 23.26 -20.63 19.04
CA GLY A 515 22.89 -20.95 17.65
C GLY A 515 23.61 -20.12 16.58
N ILE A 516 24.61 -19.32 16.94
CA ILE A 516 25.36 -18.48 15.99
C ILE A 516 26.18 -19.37 15.04
N LEU A 517 26.10 -19.16 13.73
CA LEU A 517 26.85 -19.96 12.74
C LEU A 517 28.36 -19.76 12.86
N GLY A 518 29.12 -20.84 13.01
CA GLY A 518 30.57 -20.89 12.85
C GLY A 518 30.99 -21.86 11.73
N GLU A 519 32.29 -21.99 11.49
CA GLU A 519 32.88 -22.78 10.37
C GLU A 519 32.34 -24.21 10.22
N ARG A 520 31.95 -24.87 11.32
CA ARG A 520 31.49 -26.27 11.35
C ARG A 520 30.03 -26.42 11.79
N GLY A 521 29.23 -25.37 11.67
CA GLY A 521 27.82 -25.33 12.09
C GLY A 521 27.57 -24.42 13.30
N PRO A 522 26.37 -24.48 13.90
CA PRO A 522 25.96 -23.57 14.97
C PRO A 522 26.79 -23.75 16.25
N ILE A 523 27.15 -22.63 16.84
CA ILE A 523 27.89 -22.50 18.10
C ILE A 523 26.88 -22.32 19.23
N TYR A 524 27.03 -23.12 20.29
CA TYR A 524 26.28 -22.99 21.52
C TYR A 524 27.25 -22.88 22.70
N LYS A 525 27.01 -21.89 23.56
CA LYS A 525 27.73 -21.64 24.81
C LYS A 525 26.74 -21.44 25.96
N TYR A 526 27.15 -21.79 27.17
CA TYR A 526 26.40 -21.58 28.41
C TYR A 526 27.24 -20.75 29.40
N PRO A 527 26.63 -19.91 30.24
CA PRO A 527 27.36 -19.20 31.28
C PRO A 527 27.71 -20.12 32.45
N ASP A 528 28.94 -20.03 32.95
CA ASP A 528 29.35 -20.68 34.20
C ASP A 528 29.05 -19.82 35.44
N ALA A 529 29.42 -20.32 36.63
CA ALA A 529 29.17 -19.64 37.90
C ALA A 529 29.89 -18.28 38.04
N SER A 530 30.96 -18.05 37.25
CA SER A 530 31.69 -16.78 37.13
C SER A 530 31.12 -15.85 36.05
N ARG A 531 30.01 -16.23 35.39
CA ARG A 531 29.41 -15.56 34.23
C ARG A 531 30.29 -15.58 32.97
N GLU A 532 31.24 -16.53 32.87
CA GLU A 532 32.01 -16.74 31.64
C GLU A 532 31.30 -17.74 30.71
N CYS A 533 31.27 -17.45 29.41
CA CYS A 533 30.64 -18.30 28.41
C CYS A 533 31.53 -19.49 28.03
N ARG A 534 31.09 -20.71 28.39
CA ARG A 534 31.77 -21.97 28.10
C ARG A 534 31.11 -22.72 26.94
N PRO A 535 31.86 -23.42 26.09
CA PRO A 535 31.31 -24.18 24.96
C PRO A 535 30.43 -25.36 25.43
N CYS A 536 29.30 -25.55 24.76
CA CYS A 536 28.51 -26.77 24.87
C CYS A 536 29.27 -27.98 24.29
N HIS A 537 28.90 -29.17 24.75
CA HIS A 537 29.41 -30.42 24.20
C HIS A 537 29.03 -30.58 22.72
N GLU A 538 29.90 -31.14 21.88
CA GLU A 538 29.73 -31.17 20.41
C GLU A 538 28.42 -31.84 19.95
N ASN A 539 27.94 -32.83 20.70
CA ASN A 539 26.65 -33.50 20.43
C ASN A 539 25.41 -32.62 20.71
N CYS A 540 25.53 -31.49 21.40
CA CYS A 540 24.39 -30.62 21.74
C CYS A 540 24.04 -29.67 20.58
N THR A 541 23.44 -30.22 19.52
CA THR A 541 23.03 -29.48 18.30
C THR A 541 21.86 -28.51 18.48
N ARG A 542 21.34 -28.36 19.71
CA ARG A 542 20.18 -27.51 20.07
C ARG A 542 20.42 -26.70 21.36
N GLY A 543 21.68 -26.46 21.72
CA GLY A 543 22.04 -25.76 22.97
C GLY A 543 22.16 -26.68 24.19
N CYS A 544 22.67 -26.10 25.29
CA CYS A 544 22.91 -26.80 26.55
C CYS A 544 22.78 -25.85 27.75
N VAL A 545 22.61 -26.42 28.95
CA VAL A 545 22.46 -25.66 30.20
C VAL A 545 23.64 -25.80 31.16
N GLY A 546 24.71 -26.52 30.77
CA GLY A 546 25.88 -26.73 31.63
C GLY A 546 26.89 -27.75 31.10
N ALA A 547 27.99 -27.91 31.83
CA ALA A 547 29.13 -28.80 31.52
C ALA A 547 28.84 -30.32 31.48
N TRP A 548 27.60 -30.76 31.67
CA TRP A 548 27.21 -32.13 32.06
C TRP A 548 27.23 -33.14 30.88
N GLY A 549 28.09 -32.93 29.89
CA GLY A 549 28.15 -33.72 28.66
C GLY A 549 26.82 -33.76 27.90
N ALA A 550 26.51 -34.90 27.27
CA ALA A 550 25.25 -35.09 26.54
C ALA A 550 23.99 -34.97 27.43
N TRP A 551 24.10 -35.18 28.74
CA TRP A 551 23.00 -35.00 29.69
C TRP A 551 22.66 -33.53 29.98
N GLY A 552 23.55 -32.60 29.60
CA GLY A 552 23.36 -31.16 29.72
C GLY A 552 22.74 -30.51 28.48
N CYS A 553 22.49 -31.24 27.39
CA CYS A 553 21.85 -30.69 26.20
C CYS A 553 20.39 -30.30 26.48
N ALA A 554 19.89 -29.25 25.83
CA ALA A 554 18.53 -28.77 26.02
C ALA A 554 17.49 -29.69 25.34
N GLU A 555 16.90 -30.62 26.09
CA GLU A 555 15.67 -31.30 25.66
C GLU A 555 14.46 -30.34 25.66
N PRO A 556 13.46 -30.55 24.77
CA PRO A 556 12.30 -29.68 24.71
C PRO A 556 11.50 -29.75 26.01
N ARG A 557 11.43 -28.64 26.75
CA ARG A 557 10.58 -28.54 27.95
C ARG A 557 9.09 -28.57 27.58
N PRO A 558 8.31 -29.61 27.93
CA PRO A 558 6.88 -29.41 28.16
C PRO A 558 6.70 -28.51 29.40
N PRO A 559 5.59 -27.75 29.50
CA PRO A 559 5.33 -26.94 30.68
C PRO A 559 5.02 -27.83 31.89
N VAL A 560 5.95 -27.91 32.85
CA VAL A 560 5.75 -28.67 34.11
C VAL A 560 5.03 -27.79 35.13
N PRO A 561 3.84 -28.18 35.62
CA PRO A 561 3.12 -27.41 36.64
C PRO A 561 3.70 -27.62 38.04
N ARG A 562 3.92 -26.53 38.78
CA ARG A 562 4.24 -26.58 40.22
C ARG A 562 3.03 -27.15 40.99
N LYS A 563 3.24 -28.19 41.81
CA LYS A 563 2.20 -28.77 42.69
C LYS A 563 2.31 -28.22 44.11
N ALA A 564 1.24 -27.57 44.58
CA ALA A 564 0.68 -27.65 45.95
C ALA A 564 -0.50 -26.67 46.10
N PRO A 565 -1.49 -26.90 46.99
CA PRO A 565 -2.00 -28.16 47.51
C PRO A 565 -3.38 -28.51 46.90
N THR A 566 -3.58 -29.78 46.53
CA THR A 566 -4.84 -30.27 45.93
C THR A 566 -5.93 -30.48 46.98
N VAL A 567 -7.00 -29.69 46.90
CA VAL A 567 -8.41 -30.11 47.14
C VAL A 567 -9.37 -28.98 46.68
N ILE A 568 -9.11 -27.72 47.09
CA ILE A 568 -9.99 -26.57 46.77
C ILE A 568 -10.00 -26.24 45.26
N ALA A 569 -8.84 -26.34 44.61
CA ALA A 569 -8.68 -26.02 43.19
C ALA A 569 -9.53 -26.89 42.25
N VAL A 570 -9.81 -28.16 42.59
CA VAL A 570 -10.54 -29.08 41.70
C VAL A 570 -12.00 -28.63 41.54
N LEU A 571 -12.65 -28.23 42.62
CA LEU A 571 -14.04 -27.73 42.59
C LEU A 571 -14.15 -26.44 41.78
N VAL A 572 -13.24 -25.48 41.99
CA VAL A 572 -13.22 -24.22 41.24
C VAL A 572 -12.94 -24.46 39.76
N VAL A 573 -11.97 -25.32 39.41
CA VAL A 573 -11.65 -25.64 38.01
C VAL A 573 -12.80 -26.36 37.32
N SER A 574 -13.50 -27.29 37.99
CA SER A 574 -14.69 -27.95 37.41
C SER A 574 -15.85 -26.98 37.18
N GLY A 575 -16.09 -26.04 38.10
CA GLY A 575 -17.09 -24.97 37.93
C GLY A 575 -16.74 -24.01 36.80
N LEU A 576 -15.45 -23.63 36.67
CA LEU A 576 -14.95 -22.81 35.57
C LEU A 576 -14.99 -23.55 34.22
N PHE A 577 -14.74 -24.86 34.18
CA PHE A 577 -14.86 -25.64 32.95
C PHE A 577 -16.31 -25.76 32.49
N LEU A 578 -17.26 -25.98 33.40
CA LEU A 578 -18.69 -25.99 33.10
C LEU A 578 -19.18 -24.62 32.64
N SER A 579 -18.76 -23.53 33.30
CA SER A 579 -19.14 -22.17 32.88
C SER A 579 -18.52 -21.78 31.54
N CYS A 580 -17.24 -22.08 31.30
CA CYS A 580 -16.59 -21.88 30.01
C CYS A 580 -17.22 -22.75 28.90
N SER A 581 -17.61 -23.99 29.17
CA SER A 581 -18.29 -24.85 28.20
C SER A 581 -19.68 -24.31 27.85
N CYS A 582 -20.48 -23.92 28.84
CA CYS A 582 -21.78 -23.27 28.61
C CYS A 582 -21.63 -21.94 27.86
N PHE A 583 -20.57 -21.17 28.15
CA PHE A 583 -20.24 -19.94 27.42
C PHE A 583 -19.78 -20.22 25.98
N LEU A 584 -18.97 -21.26 25.73
CA LEU A 584 -18.56 -21.67 24.40
C LEU A 584 -19.75 -22.19 23.58
N LEU A 585 -20.60 -23.04 24.15
CA LEU A 585 -21.83 -23.53 23.52
C LEU A 585 -22.79 -22.37 23.22
N SER A 586 -22.90 -21.40 24.13
CA SER A 586 -23.64 -20.15 23.87
C SER A 586 -23.01 -19.35 22.73
N LEU A 587 -21.69 -19.15 22.73
CA LEU A 587 -20.98 -18.45 21.64
C LEU A 587 -21.11 -19.17 20.30
N LEU A 588 -21.11 -20.51 20.29
CA LEU A 588 -21.31 -21.34 19.09
C LEU A 588 -22.76 -21.28 18.61
N TYR A 589 -23.75 -21.30 19.50
CA TYR A 589 -25.16 -21.08 19.18
C TYR A 589 -25.42 -19.67 18.64
N TRP A 590 -24.87 -18.63 19.29
CA TRP A 590 -24.95 -17.25 18.83
C TRP A 590 -24.19 -17.02 17.52
N ARG A 591 -23.02 -17.65 17.33
CA ARG A 591 -22.30 -17.67 16.03
C ARG A 591 -23.14 -18.37 14.96
N GLY A 592 -23.70 -19.54 15.25
CA GLY A 592 -24.58 -20.30 14.35
C GLY A 592 -25.78 -19.46 13.92
N LYS A 593 -26.49 -18.85 14.87
CA LYS A 593 -27.63 -17.94 14.63
C LYS A 593 -27.23 -16.69 13.84
N LYS A 594 -26.06 -16.11 14.10
CA LYS A 594 -25.49 -14.97 13.35
C LYS A 594 -25.08 -15.37 11.92
N ILE A 595 -24.53 -16.58 11.73
CA ILE A 595 -24.18 -17.15 10.43
C ILE A 595 -25.45 -17.47 9.63
N GLN A 596 -26.46 -18.09 10.23
CA GLN A 596 -27.75 -18.38 9.61
C GLN A 596 -28.42 -17.08 9.14
N LYS A 597 -28.46 -16.06 10.00
CA LYS A 597 -28.97 -14.72 9.64
C LYS A 597 -28.16 -14.07 8.51
N LYS A 598 -26.82 -14.13 8.54
CA LYS A 598 -25.96 -13.60 7.46
C LYS A 598 -26.08 -14.39 6.15
N ARG A 599 -26.30 -15.71 6.20
CA ARG A 599 -26.55 -16.57 5.02
C ARG A 599 -27.93 -16.32 4.42
N ALA A 600 -28.97 -16.15 5.23
CA ALA A 600 -30.31 -15.78 4.75
C ALA A 600 -30.32 -14.36 4.14
N MET A 601 -29.72 -13.38 4.82
CA MET A 601 -29.67 -12.01 4.33
C MET A 601 -28.93 -11.89 2.99
N ARG A 602 -27.88 -12.69 2.76
CA ARG A 602 -27.22 -12.78 1.44
C ARG A 602 -28.04 -13.54 0.39
N ARG A 603 -28.74 -14.63 0.76
CA ARG A 603 -29.66 -15.32 -0.16
C ARG A 603 -30.70 -14.37 -0.76
N TYR A 604 -31.34 -13.54 0.08
CA TYR A 604 -32.41 -12.64 -0.37
C TYR A 604 -31.94 -11.29 -0.94
N LEU A 605 -30.75 -10.77 -0.57
CA LEU A 605 -30.27 -9.46 -1.06
C LEU A 605 -29.23 -9.56 -2.19
N GLU A 606 -28.45 -10.64 -2.29
CA GLU A 606 -27.29 -10.70 -3.20
C GLU A 606 -27.43 -11.70 -4.36
N ARG A 607 -28.24 -12.78 -4.24
CA ARG A 607 -28.17 -13.91 -5.20
C ARG A 607 -29.35 -14.10 -6.16
N GLY A 608 -30.52 -13.49 -5.93
CA GLY A 608 -31.59 -13.40 -6.94
C GLY A 608 -32.20 -14.72 -7.44
N GLU A 609 -32.00 -15.84 -6.73
CA GLU A 609 -32.59 -17.13 -7.12
C GLU A 609 -34.07 -17.21 -6.69
N SER A 610 -34.93 -17.56 -7.66
CA SER A 610 -36.37 -17.80 -7.51
C SER A 610 -37.21 -16.62 -7.00
N LEU A 611 -37.20 -15.52 -7.74
CA LEU A 611 -38.37 -14.64 -7.81
C LEU A 611 -39.32 -15.21 -8.87
N GLU A 612 -40.57 -15.47 -8.50
CA GLU A 612 -41.59 -15.89 -9.47
C GLU A 612 -41.75 -14.80 -10.55
N PRO A 613 -41.67 -15.15 -11.84
CA PRO A 613 -41.82 -14.18 -12.92
C PRO A 613 -43.24 -13.62 -12.94
N LEU A 614 -43.35 -12.38 -13.39
CA LEU A 614 -44.60 -11.61 -13.39
C LEU A 614 -45.66 -12.10 -14.39
N ASP A 615 -45.26 -12.91 -15.37
CA ASP A 615 -46.16 -13.74 -16.18
C ASP A 615 -45.41 -15.02 -16.65
N PRO A 616 -45.99 -16.23 -16.55
CA PRO A 616 -45.40 -17.45 -17.12
C PRO A 616 -45.36 -17.49 -18.67
N SER A 617 -46.08 -16.60 -19.36
CA SER A 617 -46.31 -16.65 -20.81
C SER A 617 -45.22 -15.98 -21.66
N GLU A 618 -44.46 -15.03 -21.10
CA GLU A 618 -43.49 -14.24 -21.88
C GLU A 618 -42.03 -14.67 -21.69
N LYS A 619 -41.27 -14.64 -22.80
CA LYS A 619 -39.84 -15.01 -22.83
C LYS A 619 -38.96 -13.93 -22.19
N ALA A 620 -38.87 -13.97 -20.87
CA ALA A 620 -37.69 -13.60 -20.09
C ALA A 620 -36.99 -12.27 -20.42
N ASN A 621 -37.71 -11.15 -20.33
CA ASN A 621 -37.09 -9.95 -19.79
C ASN A 621 -36.82 -10.21 -18.29
N LYS A 622 -35.56 -10.14 -17.84
CA LYS A 622 -35.19 -10.40 -16.45
C LYS A 622 -35.69 -9.30 -15.52
N VAL A 623 -36.91 -9.43 -15.01
CA VAL A 623 -37.37 -8.62 -13.88
C VAL A 623 -36.73 -9.16 -12.59
N LEU A 624 -36.06 -8.28 -11.84
CA LEU A 624 -35.25 -8.62 -10.66
C LEU A 624 -35.96 -8.26 -9.33
N ALA A 625 -37.23 -7.88 -9.42
CA ALA A 625 -38.09 -7.42 -8.32
C ALA A 625 -39.33 -8.34 -8.17
N ARG A 626 -39.73 -8.60 -6.92
CA ARG A 626 -40.85 -9.50 -6.56
C ARG A 626 -42.20 -8.77 -6.46
N ILE A 627 -43.32 -9.47 -6.64
CA ILE A 627 -44.59 -9.05 -6.00
C ILE A 627 -44.62 -9.48 -4.53
N PHE A 628 -44.88 -8.54 -3.63
CA PHE A 628 -45.16 -8.79 -2.22
C PHE A 628 -46.66 -8.81 -1.93
N LYS A 629 -47.06 -9.66 -0.98
CA LYS A 629 -48.37 -9.57 -0.32
C LYS A 629 -48.28 -8.58 0.85
N GLU A 630 -49.35 -7.84 1.15
CA GLU A 630 -49.36 -6.91 2.29
C GLU A 630 -49.06 -7.61 3.63
N THR A 631 -49.39 -8.89 3.77
CA THR A 631 -49.08 -9.72 4.95
C THR A 631 -47.59 -10.00 5.16
N GLU A 632 -46.76 -9.95 4.12
CA GLU A 632 -45.31 -10.19 4.20
C GLU A 632 -44.54 -8.93 4.70
N LEU A 633 -45.18 -7.76 4.67
CA LEU A 633 -44.56 -6.46 4.90
C LEU A 633 -45.10 -5.77 6.16
N LYS A 634 -44.25 -5.61 7.18
CA LYS A 634 -44.59 -4.83 8.38
C LYS A 634 -43.92 -3.47 8.38
N ARG A 635 -44.71 -2.41 8.14
CA ARG A 635 -44.31 -1.01 8.37
C ARG A 635 -44.01 -0.79 9.87
N LEU A 636 -42.95 -0.03 10.19
CA LEU A 636 -42.57 0.32 11.56
C LEU A 636 -42.63 1.84 11.80
N LYS A 637 -41.58 2.58 11.41
CA LYS A 637 -41.41 4.02 11.67
C LYS A 637 -41.27 4.76 10.35
N VAL A 638 -41.92 5.91 10.20
CA VAL A 638 -41.63 6.87 9.12
C VAL A 638 -40.16 7.31 9.19
N LEU A 639 -39.48 7.23 8.04
CA LEU A 639 -38.12 7.73 7.82
C LEU A 639 -38.13 9.12 7.16
N GLY A 640 -39.08 9.36 6.26
CA GLY A 640 -39.28 10.65 5.60
C GLY A 640 -40.59 10.68 4.81
N SER A 641 -41.03 11.88 4.44
CA SER A 641 -42.21 12.09 3.59
C SER A 641 -41.92 13.19 2.57
N GLY A 642 -42.39 13.02 1.34
CA GLY A 642 -42.22 13.98 0.25
C GLY A 642 -43.37 13.93 -0.76
N VAL A 643 -43.18 14.56 -1.92
CA VAL A 643 -44.18 14.65 -3.01
C VAL A 643 -44.73 13.27 -3.37
N PHE A 644 -43.81 12.34 -3.61
CA PHE A 644 -44.06 10.99 -4.11
C PHE A 644 -44.44 9.98 -3.00
N GLY A 645 -44.89 10.48 -1.84
CA GLY A 645 -45.38 9.67 -0.72
C GLY A 645 -44.43 9.54 0.47
N THR A 646 -44.65 8.51 1.30
CA THR A 646 -44.03 8.38 2.63
C THR A 646 -43.16 7.12 2.74
N VAL A 647 -41.89 7.31 3.10
CA VAL A 647 -40.91 6.24 3.29
C VAL A 647 -40.94 5.75 4.74
N HIS A 648 -41.11 4.45 4.91
CA HIS A 648 -41.14 3.78 6.20
C HIS A 648 -39.97 2.80 6.32
N LYS A 649 -39.36 2.73 7.51
CA LYS A 649 -38.58 1.57 7.92
C LYS A 649 -39.54 0.40 8.07
N GLY A 650 -39.28 -0.70 7.39
CA GLY A 650 -40.10 -1.90 7.42
C GLY A 650 -39.33 -3.16 7.81
N ILE A 651 -40.08 -4.23 8.00
CA ILE A 651 -39.58 -5.60 8.06
C ILE A 651 -40.32 -6.41 7.01
N TRP A 652 -39.57 -7.05 6.11
CA TRP A 652 -40.06 -8.14 5.28
C TRP A 652 -39.87 -9.47 6.02
N ILE A 653 -40.91 -10.29 6.03
CA ILE A 653 -40.92 -11.67 6.53
C ILE A 653 -41.31 -12.56 5.33
N PRO A 654 -40.40 -13.37 4.76
CA PRO A 654 -40.73 -14.28 3.68
C PRO A 654 -41.70 -15.38 4.15
N ASP A 655 -42.69 -15.72 3.31
CA ASP A 655 -43.57 -16.88 3.54
C ASP A 655 -42.72 -18.14 3.80
N GLY A 656 -42.98 -18.83 4.92
CA GLY A 656 -42.31 -20.06 5.33
C GLY A 656 -41.00 -19.91 6.12
N ASP A 657 -40.42 -18.70 6.25
CA ASP A 657 -39.12 -18.50 6.92
C ASP A 657 -39.23 -17.51 8.10
N SER A 658 -38.72 -17.85 9.28
CA SER A 658 -38.89 -17.03 10.50
C SER A 658 -37.97 -15.79 10.56
N ILE A 659 -37.52 -15.30 9.41
CA ILE A 659 -36.38 -14.38 9.26
C ILE A 659 -36.89 -12.98 8.94
N LYS A 660 -36.55 -12.03 9.81
CA LYS A 660 -36.92 -10.61 9.70
C LYS A 660 -35.85 -9.82 8.95
N ILE A 661 -36.16 -9.42 7.71
CA ILE A 661 -35.27 -8.67 6.82
C ILE A 661 -35.61 -7.17 6.92
N PRO A 662 -34.65 -6.28 7.28
CA PRO A 662 -34.90 -4.85 7.32
C PRO A 662 -34.99 -4.27 5.90
N VAL A 663 -36.09 -3.60 5.60
CA VAL A 663 -36.39 -3.01 4.28
C VAL A 663 -36.81 -1.55 4.43
N SER A 664 -36.70 -0.79 3.34
CA SER A 664 -37.35 0.50 3.18
C SER A 664 -38.64 0.28 2.38
N ILE A 665 -39.77 0.77 2.88
CA ILE A 665 -41.09 0.65 2.26
C ILE A 665 -41.58 2.06 1.93
N LYS A 666 -41.54 2.44 0.65
CA LYS A 666 -42.07 3.71 0.17
C LYS A 666 -43.51 3.52 -0.28
N VAL A 667 -44.43 4.09 0.49
CA VAL A 667 -45.87 4.09 0.17
C VAL A 667 -46.13 5.28 -0.75
N ILE A 668 -46.46 4.99 -1.99
CA ILE A 668 -46.82 5.98 -3.02
C ILE A 668 -48.20 6.55 -2.67
N GLN A 669 -48.33 7.87 -2.78
CA GLN A 669 -49.58 8.60 -2.52
C GLN A 669 -50.11 9.16 -3.85
N ASP A 670 -51.21 8.60 -4.35
CA ASP A 670 -52.00 9.23 -5.40
C ASP A 670 -52.87 10.33 -4.77
N TRP A 671 -52.57 11.59 -5.12
CA TRP A 671 -53.33 12.76 -4.67
C TRP A 671 -54.59 13.03 -5.51
N SER A 672 -54.73 12.38 -6.67
CA SER A 672 -55.95 12.44 -7.49
C SER A 672 -57.04 11.50 -7.00
N GLY A 673 -56.65 10.39 -6.36
CA GLY A 673 -57.56 9.32 -5.93
C GLY A 673 -58.21 8.57 -7.09
N GLN A 674 -57.70 8.72 -8.31
CA GLN A 674 -58.27 8.15 -9.53
C GLN A 674 -57.60 6.83 -9.95
N GLN A 675 -56.42 6.50 -9.39
CA GLN A 675 -55.69 5.29 -9.75
C GLN A 675 -55.72 4.23 -8.65
N SER A 676 -55.98 2.98 -9.07
CA SER A 676 -55.87 1.81 -8.21
C SER A 676 -54.76 0.90 -8.73
N PHE A 677 -53.77 0.61 -7.90
CA PHE A 677 -52.56 -0.11 -8.32
C PHE A 677 -52.70 -1.61 -8.11
N HIS A 678 -53.79 -2.21 -8.57
CA HIS A 678 -54.05 -3.65 -8.42
C HIS A 678 -53.41 -4.51 -9.52
N ALA A 679 -53.13 -3.92 -10.70
CA ALA A 679 -52.39 -4.55 -11.78
C ALA A 679 -50.95 -3.99 -11.84
N VAL A 680 -50.01 -4.83 -12.28
CA VAL A 680 -48.62 -4.40 -12.52
C VAL A 680 -48.52 -3.81 -13.93
N THR A 681 -47.80 -2.70 -14.08
CA THR A 681 -47.64 -1.99 -15.36
C THR A 681 -46.22 -2.10 -15.91
N ASP A 682 -46.03 -1.84 -17.20
CA ASP A 682 -44.70 -1.87 -17.84
C ASP A 682 -43.68 -0.96 -17.15
N HIS A 683 -44.10 0.20 -16.63
CA HIS A 683 -43.24 1.08 -15.84
C HIS A 683 -42.79 0.42 -14.51
N MET A 684 -43.67 -0.33 -13.84
CA MET A 684 -43.30 -1.11 -12.65
C MET A 684 -42.32 -2.23 -12.98
N LEU A 685 -42.51 -2.93 -14.11
CA LEU A 685 -41.60 -3.96 -14.60
C LEU A 685 -40.23 -3.38 -14.95
N ALA A 686 -40.21 -2.24 -15.64
CA ALA A 686 -38.99 -1.59 -16.10
C ALA A 686 -38.16 -1.05 -14.92
N ILE A 687 -38.76 -0.41 -13.91
CA ILE A 687 -38.07 -0.04 -12.67
C ILE A 687 -37.57 -1.29 -11.92
N GLY A 688 -38.34 -2.38 -11.94
CA GLY A 688 -37.98 -3.66 -11.32
C GLY A 688 -36.89 -4.48 -12.03
N SER A 689 -36.46 -4.08 -13.23
CA SER A 689 -35.40 -4.75 -14.00
C SER A 689 -34.00 -4.17 -13.78
N LEU A 690 -33.90 -3.00 -13.14
CA LEU A 690 -32.66 -2.24 -12.97
C LEU A 690 -31.80 -2.82 -11.83
N ASP A 691 -30.56 -3.19 -12.12
CA ASP A 691 -29.57 -3.64 -11.12
C ASP A 691 -28.16 -3.17 -11.50
N HIS A 692 -27.63 -2.23 -10.71
CA HIS A 692 -26.29 -1.66 -10.89
C HIS A 692 -25.70 -1.21 -9.54
N ALA A 693 -24.37 -1.23 -9.43
CA ALA A 693 -23.67 -1.00 -8.16
C ALA A 693 -23.96 0.36 -7.51
N TYR A 694 -24.32 1.36 -8.32
CA TYR A 694 -24.55 2.75 -7.90
C TYR A 694 -26.02 3.20 -8.01
N ILE A 695 -26.96 2.26 -8.14
CA ILE A 695 -28.40 2.52 -7.95
C ILE A 695 -28.95 1.70 -6.78
N VAL A 696 -30.04 2.15 -6.18
CA VAL A 696 -30.72 1.42 -5.11
C VAL A 696 -31.67 0.40 -5.73
N ARG A 697 -31.27 -0.88 -5.70
CA ARG A 697 -32.06 -1.98 -6.26
C ARG A 697 -33.43 -2.10 -5.58
N LEU A 698 -34.47 -2.23 -6.42
CA LEU A 698 -35.81 -2.61 -5.99
C LEU A 698 -35.82 -4.11 -5.63
N LEU A 699 -36.29 -4.45 -4.42
CA LEU A 699 -36.48 -5.84 -4.01
C LEU A 699 -37.86 -6.36 -4.46
N GLY A 700 -38.83 -5.46 -4.56
CA GLY A 700 -40.17 -5.78 -5.01
C GLY A 700 -41.18 -4.66 -4.82
N ILE A 701 -42.40 -4.95 -5.21
CA ILE A 701 -43.55 -4.05 -5.27
C ILE A 701 -44.72 -4.74 -4.56
N CYS A 702 -45.49 -4.00 -3.77
CA CYS A 702 -46.77 -4.45 -3.23
C CYS A 702 -47.90 -3.68 -3.94
N PRO A 703 -48.54 -4.27 -4.96
CA PRO A 703 -49.78 -3.76 -5.55
C PRO A 703 -50.91 -3.72 -4.51
N GLY A 704 -51.87 -2.81 -4.69
CA GLY A 704 -53.01 -2.66 -3.77
C GLY A 704 -53.63 -1.25 -3.79
N PRO A 705 -54.44 -0.91 -2.76
CA PRO A 705 -55.05 0.42 -2.61
C PRO A 705 -54.03 1.57 -2.47
N GLN A 706 -52.82 1.25 -2.01
CA GLN A 706 -51.66 2.12 -2.02
C GLN A 706 -50.46 1.30 -2.52
N LEU A 707 -49.85 1.72 -3.62
CA LEU A 707 -48.66 1.06 -4.16
C LEU A 707 -47.49 1.22 -3.19
N GLN A 708 -46.82 0.11 -2.84
CA GLN A 708 -45.64 0.15 -1.98
C GLN A 708 -44.40 -0.36 -2.73
N LEU A 709 -43.36 0.48 -2.84
CA LEU A 709 -42.07 0.10 -3.38
C LEU A 709 -41.15 -0.33 -2.24
N VAL A 710 -40.51 -1.50 -2.37
CA VAL A 710 -39.69 -2.11 -1.31
C VAL A 710 -38.24 -2.20 -1.77
N THR A 711 -37.35 -1.48 -1.09
CA THR A 711 -35.90 -1.49 -1.36
C THR A 711 -35.11 -1.96 -0.13
N GLN A 712 -33.82 -2.25 -0.31
CA GLN A 712 -32.95 -2.54 0.82
C GLN A 712 -32.82 -1.33 1.76
N LEU A 713 -32.85 -1.56 3.08
CA LEU A 713 -32.64 -0.47 4.04
C LEU A 713 -31.14 -0.12 4.14
N LEU A 714 -30.75 1.00 3.53
CA LEU A 714 -29.38 1.49 3.55
C LEU A 714 -29.02 2.10 4.93
N PRO A 715 -27.92 1.67 5.56
CA PRO A 715 -27.71 1.89 6.99
C PRO A 715 -27.30 3.32 7.37
N LEU A 716 -26.73 4.09 6.44
CA LEU A 716 -26.25 5.45 6.70
C LEU A 716 -27.25 6.55 6.30
N GLY A 717 -28.38 6.18 5.67
CA GLY A 717 -29.42 7.12 5.25
C GLY A 717 -29.05 7.93 4.01
N SER A 718 -29.57 9.16 3.92
CA SER A 718 -29.31 10.06 2.80
C SER A 718 -27.90 10.67 2.86
N LEU A 719 -27.32 10.94 1.69
CA LEU A 719 -26.04 11.63 1.57
C LEU A 719 -26.15 13.05 2.16
N LEU A 720 -27.25 13.77 1.89
CA LEU A 720 -27.52 15.10 2.47
C LEU A 720 -27.45 15.11 4.01
N ASP A 721 -28.11 14.16 4.67
CA ASP A 721 -28.04 14.02 6.14
C ASP A 721 -26.64 13.66 6.62
N TYR A 722 -25.91 12.85 5.85
CA TYR A 722 -24.57 12.39 6.20
C TYR A 722 -23.54 13.50 6.11
N VAL A 723 -23.53 14.29 5.03
CA VAL A 723 -22.57 15.40 4.85
C VAL A 723 -22.78 16.50 5.89
N ARG A 724 -24.03 16.80 6.24
CA ARG A 724 -24.39 17.77 7.30
C ARG A 724 -23.88 17.35 8.67
N LYS A 725 -23.92 16.04 9.00
CA LYS A 725 -23.54 15.50 10.32
C LYS A 725 -22.04 15.25 10.48
N ASN A 726 -21.32 15.04 9.38
CA ASN A 726 -19.91 14.60 9.40
C ASN A 726 -18.96 15.60 8.71
N ARG A 727 -19.35 16.87 8.62
CA ARG A 727 -18.65 17.94 7.88
C ARG A 727 -17.13 17.91 8.04
N ASP A 728 -16.65 17.88 9.27
CA ASP A 728 -15.22 18.00 9.59
C ASP A 728 -14.44 16.68 9.39
N GLY A 729 -15.13 15.57 9.13
CA GLY A 729 -14.55 14.23 8.93
C GLY A 729 -14.56 13.74 7.48
N ILE A 730 -14.95 14.59 6.51
CA ILE A 730 -15.08 14.21 5.11
C ILE A 730 -13.92 14.82 4.30
N SER A 731 -13.04 13.96 3.78
CA SER A 731 -11.95 14.35 2.88
C SER A 731 -12.46 14.75 1.48
N PRO A 732 -11.84 15.73 0.78
CA PRO A 732 -12.21 16.11 -0.59
C PRO A 732 -12.23 14.95 -1.59
N GLN A 733 -11.32 13.98 -1.45
CA GLN A 733 -11.27 12.78 -2.29
C GLN A 733 -12.53 11.91 -2.15
N LEU A 734 -13.14 11.90 -0.97
CA LEU A 734 -14.36 11.13 -0.70
C LEU A 734 -15.59 11.79 -1.34
N LEU A 735 -15.66 13.14 -1.31
CA LEU A 735 -16.69 13.91 -2.03
C LEU A 735 -16.61 13.62 -3.54
N LEU A 736 -15.42 13.73 -4.14
CA LEU A 736 -15.19 13.45 -5.56
C LEU A 736 -15.54 12.00 -5.94
N ASN A 737 -15.22 11.04 -5.07
CA ASN A 737 -15.61 9.63 -5.27
C ASN A 737 -17.14 9.47 -5.29
N TRP A 738 -17.87 10.08 -4.36
CA TRP A 738 -19.34 10.06 -4.40
C TRP A 738 -19.90 10.72 -5.67
N CYS A 739 -19.30 11.81 -6.17
CA CYS A 739 -19.69 12.40 -7.46
C CYS A 739 -19.58 11.36 -8.58
N VAL A 740 -18.40 10.75 -8.77
CA VAL A 740 -18.17 9.74 -9.81
C VAL A 740 -19.15 8.56 -9.70
N GLN A 741 -19.56 8.18 -8.48
CA GLN A 741 -20.55 7.12 -8.26
C GLN A 741 -21.97 7.55 -8.66
N VAL A 742 -22.38 8.78 -8.35
CA VAL A 742 -23.69 9.32 -8.78
C VAL A 742 -23.73 9.45 -10.30
N ALA A 743 -22.69 9.99 -10.94
CA ALA A 743 -22.57 10.07 -12.40
C ALA A 743 -22.74 8.69 -13.07
N LYS A 744 -22.01 7.66 -12.59
CA LYS A 744 -22.16 6.27 -13.07
C LYS A 744 -23.56 5.69 -12.83
N GLY A 745 -24.23 6.08 -11.74
CA GLY A 745 -25.63 5.72 -11.48
C GLY A 745 -26.59 6.34 -12.50
N MET A 746 -26.41 7.63 -12.80
CA MET A 746 -27.22 8.37 -13.76
C MET A 746 -27.00 7.92 -15.21
N TYR A 747 -25.76 7.66 -15.61
CA TYR A 747 -25.43 7.10 -16.93
C TYR A 747 -26.11 5.74 -17.16
N TYR A 748 -26.10 4.87 -16.14
CA TYR A 748 -26.82 3.59 -16.22
C TYR A 748 -28.34 3.77 -16.40
N LEU A 749 -28.95 4.78 -15.77
CA LEU A 749 -30.36 5.09 -15.98
C LEU A 749 -30.63 5.63 -17.41
N GLU A 750 -29.72 6.41 -17.99
CA GLU A 750 -29.77 6.85 -19.39
C GLU A 750 -29.74 5.65 -20.37
N GLU A 751 -28.81 4.71 -20.20
CA GLU A 751 -28.74 3.49 -21.03
C GLU A 751 -30.06 2.68 -21.00
N HIS A 752 -30.78 2.73 -19.88
CA HIS A 752 -32.06 2.04 -19.68
C HIS A 752 -33.28 2.94 -19.94
N ARG A 753 -33.10 4.14 -20.52
CA ARG A 753 -34.14 5.13 -20.87
C ARG A 753 -35.00 5.60 -19.68
N MET A 754 -34.41 5.63 -18.50
CA MET A 754 -35.06 6.01 -17.24
C MET A 754 -34.68 7.43 -16.83
N VAL A 755 -35.65 8.34 -16.80
CA VAL A 755 -35.46 9.71 -16.32
C VAL A 755 -35.70 9.72 -14.80
N HIS A 756 -34.80 10.33 -14.03
CA HIS A 756 -34.90 10.39 -12.58
C HIS A 756 -35.95 11.41 -12.13
N ARG A 757 -36.03 12.58 -12.78
CA ARG A 757 -37.02 13.65 -12.55
C ARG A 757 -36.99 14.31 -11.15
N ASN A 758 -36.05 13.93 -10.27
CA ASN A 758 -35.93 14.43 -8.89
C ASN A 758 -34.52 14.15 -8.31
N LEU A 759 -33.46 14.31 -9.09
CA LEU A 759 -32.10 14.10 -8.59
C LEU A 759 -31.69 15.23 -7.62
N ALA A 760 -31.24 14.86 -6.43
CA ALA A 760 -30.79 15.75 -5.36
C ALA A 760 -30.02 14.96 -4.30
N ALA A 761 -29.22 15.62 -3.46
CA ALA A 761 -28.39 14.93 -2.45
C ALA A 761 -29.21 14.14 -1.39
N ARG A 762 -30.50 14.49 -1.22
CA ARG A 762 -31.48 13.75 -0.39
C ARG A 762 -31.85 12.37 -0.94
N ASN A 763 -31.76 12.18 -2.26
CA ASN A 763 -32.15 10.96 -2.97
C ASN A 763 -30.93 10.08 -3.33
N VAL A 764 -29.72 10.52 -3.01
CA VAL A 764 -28.53 9.67 -2.99
C VAL A 764 -28.42 9.04 -1.59
N LEU A 765 -28.32 7.73 -1.50
CA LEU A 765 -28.30 6.97 -0.25
C LEU A 765 -26.96 6.25 -0.06
N LEU A 766 -26.49 6.14 1.19
CA LEU A 766 -25.17 5.57 1.51
C LEU A 766 -25.26 4.12 2.04
N LYS A 767 -24.59 3.20 1.34
CA LYS A 767 -24.44 1.78 1.73
C LYS A 767 -23.29 1.59 2.72
N SER A 768 -22.21 2.34 2.51
CA SER A 768 -21.05 2.48 3.40
C SER A 768 -20.44 3.87 3.18
N PRO A 769 -19.48 4.33 4.01
CA PRO A 769 -18.88 5.66 3.80
C PRO A 769 -18.28 5.84 2.40
N SER A 770 -17.77 4.78 1.77
CA SER A 770 -17.19 4.83 0.42
C SER A 770 -18.14 4.41 -0.71
N GLN A 771 -19.42 4.11 -0.44
CA GLN A 771 -20.37 3.64 -1.44
C GLN A 771 -21.73 4.35 -1.36
N ALA A 772 -21.98 5.21 -2.34
CA ALA A 772 -23.24 5.90 -2.62
C ALA A 772 -24.07 5.17 -3.70
N GLN A 773 -25.39 5.32 -3.65
CA GLN A 773 -26.35 4.76 -4.59
C GLN A 773 -27.49 5.73 -4.86
N VAL A 774 -27.86 5.94 -6.13
CA VAL A 774 -28.99 6.79 -6.55
C VAL A 774 -30.31 6.06 -6.28
N ALA A 775 -31.28 6.74 -5.65
CA ALA A 775 -32.59 6.21 -5.31
C ALA A 775 -33.73 7.11 -5.85
N ASP A 776 -34.97 6.64 -5.75
CA ASP A 776 -36.17 7.42 -6.12
C ASP A 776 -36.28 7.86 -7.61
N PHE A 777 -35.58 7.17 -8.51
CA PHE A 777 -35.72 7.28 -9.97
C PHE A 777 -37.04 6.66 -10.48
N GLY A 778 -37.58 7.17 -11.60
CA GLY A 778 -38.77 6.60 -12.30
C GLY A 778 -40.12 6.70 -11.57
N ILE A 779 -40.15 7.11 -10.29
CA ILE A 779 -41.39 7.11 -9.47
C ILE A 779 -42.45 8.09 -10.00
N ALA A 780 -42.02 9.15 -10.67
CA ALA A 780 -42.88 10.08 -11.41
C ALA A 780 -43.81 9.36 -12.39
N ASP A 781 -43.29 8.37 -13.11
CA ASP A 781 -43.95 7.71 -14.24
C ASP A 781 -44.90 6.59 -13.76
N LEU A 782 -44.91 6.32 -12.46
CA LEU A 782 -45.87 5.45 -11.79
C LEU A 782 -47.17 6.16 -11.40
N LEU A 783 -47.20 7.51 -11.43
CA LEU A 783 -48.33 8.31 -10.95
C LEU A 783 -49.14 9.01 -12.06
N TYR A 784 -48.53 9.30 -13.20
CA TYR A 784 -49.16 10.10 -14.26
C TYR A 784 -48.90 9.49 -15.64
N PRO A 785 -49.92 8.93 -16.33
CA PRO A 785 -49.78 8.39 -17.69
C PRO A 785 -49.57 9.46 -18.77
N ASP A 786 -49.96 10.71 -18.48
CA ASP A 786 -49.75 11.89 -19.34
C ASP A 786 -48.79 12.87 -18.64
N ASP A 787 -47.67 13.21 -19.27
CA ASP A 787 -46.69 14.20 -18.76
C ASP A 787 -47.32 15.60 -18.52
N LYS A 788 -48.52 15.87 -19.06
CA LYS A 788 -49.20 17.18 -19.03
C LYS A 788 -50.02 17.47 -17.77
N LYS A 789 -49.99 16.63 -16.73
CA LYS A 789 -50.80 16.80 -15.51
C LYS A 789 -50.02 16.76 -14.18
N TYR A 790 -48.81 17.31 -14.15
CA TYR A 790 -48.24 17.80 -12.91
C TYR A 790 -49.02 19.03 -12.41
N PHE A 791 -49.87 18.84 -11.40
CA PHE A 791 -50.43 19.97 -10.63
C PHE A 791 -49.31 20.64 -9.84
N TYR A 792 -48.75 21.72 -10.38
CA TYR A 792 -47.81 22.58 -9.67
C TYR A 792 -48.47 23.15 -8.42
N ASN A 793 -47.95 22.74 -7.26
CA ASN A 793 -48.40 23.25 -5.97
C ASN A 793 -47.13 23.68 -5.22
N GLU A 794 -47.02 24.99 -4.97
CA GLU A 794 -45.77 25.68 -4.57
C GLU A 794 -45.08 25.07 -3.34
N VAL A 795 -45.85 24.41 -2.47
CA VAL A 795 -45.38 23.83 -1.21
C VAL A 795 -44.64 22.49 -1.40
N LYS A 796 -44.71 21.85 -2.59
CA LYS A 796 -44.22 20.48 -2.79
C LYS A 796 -43.25 20.28 -3.96
N THR A 797 -43.40 20.97 -5.08
CA THR A 797 -42.56 20.75 -6.28
C THR A 797 -41.08 21.12 -6.02
N PRO A 798 -40.09 20.30 -6.41
CA PRO A 798 -38.66 20.53 -6.12
C PRO A 798 -38.01 21.58 -7.06
N ILE A 799 -38.65 22.74 -7.23
CA ILE A 799 -38.32 23.79 -8.22
C ILE A 799 -36.83 24.15 -8.22
N LYS A 800 -36.20 24.26 -7.05
CA LYS A 800 -34.77 24.61 -6.88
C LYS A 800 -33.77 23.64 -7.52
N TRP A 801 -34.20 22.44 -7.92
CA TRP A 801 -33.36 21.42 -8.59
C TRP A 801 -33.76 21.17 -10.06
N MET A 802 -34.83 21.82 -10.55
CA MET A 802 -35.38 21.54 -11.88
C MET A 802 -34.70 22.36 -12.98
N ALA A 803 -34.67 21.80 -14.19
CA ALA A 803 -34.27 22.52 -15.39
C ALA A 803 -35.37 23.49 -15.85
N LEU A 804 -35.00 24.53 -16.60
CA LEU A 804 -35.91 25.63 -16.95
C LEU A 804 -37.07 25.15 -17.85
N GLU A 805 -36.79 24.20 -18.74
CA GLU A 805 -37.78 23.53 -19.58
C GLU A 805 -38.69 22.57 -18.80
N SER A 806 -38.19 22.00 -17.70
CA SER A 806 -39.01 21.22 -16.77
C SER A 806 -39.96 22.11 -15.97
N ILE A 807 -39.53 23.31 -15.58
CA ILE A 807 -40.36 24.30 -14.88
C ILE A 807 -41.44 24.88 -15.81
N HIS A 808 -41.05 25.39 -16.98
CA HIS A 808 -41.97 26.11 -17.87
C HIS A 808 -42.89 25.20 -18.69
N PHE A 809 -42.38 24.07 -19.18
CA PHE A 809 -43.07 23.23 -20.16
C PHE A 809 -43.40 21.84 -19.62
N GLY A 810 -43.04 21.52 -18.37
CA GLY A 810 -43.19 20.17 -17.81
C GLY A 810 -42.35 19.12 -18.55
N LYS A 811 -41.30 19.54 -19.28
CA LYS A 811 -40.48 18.65 -20.10
C LYS A 811 -39.37 18.04 -19.24
N TYR A 812 -39.37 16.72 -19.11
CA TYR A 812 -38.33 15.98 -18.39
C TYR A 812 -37.57 15.06 -19.34
N THR A 813 -36.24 15.10 -19.28
CA THR A 813 -35.31 14.34 -20.13
C THR A 813 -34.04 13.98 -19.35
N HIS A 814 -33.18 13.11 -19.91
CA HIS A 814 -31.85 12.89 -19.34
C HIS A 814 -31.04 14.20 -19.22
N GLN A 815 -31.18 15.13 -20.19
CA GLN A 815 -30.55 16.46 -20.10
C GLN A 815 -31.04 17.28 -18.89
N SER A 816 -32.32 17.18 -18.52
CA SER A 816 -32.83 17.87 -17.31
C SER A 816 -32.33 17.22 -16.01
N ASP A 817 -32.04 15.92 -15.99
CA ASP A 817 -31.38 15.28 -14.85
C ASP A 817 -29.88 15.65 -14.78
N VAL A 818 -29.21 15.73 -15.94
CA VAL A 818 -27.83 16.23 -16.08
C VAL A 818 -27.71 17.67 -15.58
N TRP A 819 -28.72 18.51 -15.81
CA TRP A 819 -28.84 19.85 -15.23
C TRP A 819 -28.98 19.83 -13.69
N SER A 820 -29.84 18.96 -13.16
CA SER A 820 -29.98 18.75 -11.70
C SER A 820 -28.68 18.26 -11.07
N TYR A 821 -27.85 17.53 -11.82
CA TYR A 821 -26.57 16.98 -11.37
C TYR A 821 -25.41 17.98 -11.48
N GLY A 822 -25.07 18.41 -12.69
CA GLY A 822 -23.94 19.27 -13.06
C GLY A 822 -22.87 18.59 -13.92
N GLU A 823 -23.26 17.88 -14.98
CA GLU A 823 -22.34 17.15 -15.88
C GLU A 823 -22.49 17.58 -17.36
N HIS A 824 -21.53 17.21 -18.20
CA HIS A 824 -21.51 17.58 -19.62
C HIS A 824 -22.27 16.56 -20.48
N GLY A 825 -23.40 16.98 -21.06
CA GLY A 825 -24.04 16.24 -22.15
C GLY A 825 -23.24 16.37 -23.45
N ARG A 826 -23.02 15.26 -24.17
CA ARG A 826 -22.33 15.27 -25.48
C ARG A 826 -23.07 16.15 -26.50
N PRO A 827 -22.42 17.15 -27.13
CA PRO A 827 -23.02 17.88 -28.22
C PRO A 827 -23.15 17.02 -29.48
N ALA A 828 -24.33 17.02 -30.09
CA ALA A 828 -24.47 16.64 -31.50
C ALA A 828 -23.95 17.81 -32.37
N ALA A 829 -22.71 17.67 -32.88
CA ALA A 829 -22.05 18.51 -33.90
C ALA A 829 -22.05 20.05 -33.72
N PRO A 830 -20.87 20.70 -33.54
CA PRO A 830 -20.81 22.15 -33.39
C PRO A 830 -20.99 22.91 -34.72
N LEU A 831 -21.93 23.87 -34.74
CA LEU A 831 -21.84 25.04 -35.61
C LEU A 831 -21.04 26.15 -34.89
N PRO A 832 -20.19 26.91 -35.60
CA PRO A 832 -19.38 27.95 -34.96
C PRO A 832 -20.18 29.26 -34.79
N SER A 833 -20.25 29.77 -33.56
CA SER A 833 -20.69 31.14 -33.23
C SER A 833 -19.51 31.98 -32.71
N PRO A 834 -19.52 33.32 -32.86
CA PRO A 834 -18.38 34.18 -32.52
C PRO A 834 -18.33 34.54 -31.03
N PRO A 835 -17.15 34.92 -30.50
CA PRO A 835 -16.99 35.29 -29.08
C PRO A 835 -17.63 36.66 -28.76
N PRO A 836 -18.10 36.86 -27.50
CA PRO A 836 -18.69 38.11 -27.06
C PRO A 836 -17.64 39.23 -26.82
N PRO A 837 -18.06 40.51 -26.80
CA PRO A 837 -17.15 41.65 -26.64
C PRO A 837 -16.65 41.82 -25.18
N PRO A 838 -15.47 42.43 -24.97
CA PRO A 838 -14.92 42.68 -23.64
C PRO A 838 -15.58 43.90 -22.99
N GLY A 839 -16.16 43.74 -21.79
CA GLY A 839 -16.72 44.88 -21.04
C GLY A 839 -17.82 44.59 -20.01
N ALA A 840 -18.14 43.33 -19.71
CA ALA A 840 -19.08 42.98 -18.65
C ALA A 840 -18.36 42.36 -17.45
N ASP A 841 -18.26 43.11 -16.35
CA ASP A 841 -17.95 42.55 -15.02
C ASP A 841 -19.16 41.74 -14.53
N GLY A 842 -19.24 40.50 -15.01
CA GLY A 842 -20.20 39.49 -14.57
C GLY A 842 -19.48 38.16 -14.48
N GLY A 843 -19.16 37.72 -13.27
CA GLY A 843 -18.49 36.42 -13.05
C GLY A 843 -19.35 35.28 -13.59
N ALA A 844 -18.73 34.29 -14.24
CA ALA A 844 -19.45 33.14 -14.78
C ALA A 844 -20.09 32.29 -13.65
N VAL A 845 -21.36 31.89 -13.83
CA VAL A 845 -22.23 31.32 -12.78
C VAL A 845 -22.75 29.91 -13.14
N PRO A 846 -22.76 28.93 -12.22
CA PRO A 846 -22.87 27.48 -12.52
C PRO A 846 -24.26 26.84 -12.61
N ALA A 847 -24.44 25.82 -13.47
CA ALA A 847 -25.48 24.81 -13.29
C ALA A 847 -25.07 23.76 -12.21
N GLY A 848 -25.82 22.66 -12.02
CA GLY A 848 -25.36 21.55 -11.18
C GLY A 848 -25.67 21.61 -9.67
N VAL A 849 -26.96 21.64 -9.34
CA VAL A 849 -27.45 21.82 -7.96
C VAL A 849 -27.05 20.68 -7.00
N THR A 850 -27.07 19.42 -7.46
CA THR A 850 -26.73 18.26 -6.61
C THR A 850 -25.24 18.23 -6.24
N LEU A 851 -24.35 18.52 -7.19
CA LEU A 851 -22.92 18.65 -6.92
C LEU A 851 -22.63 19.82 -5.97
N TRP A 852 -23.35 20.94 -6.13
CA TRP A 852 -23.26 22.08 -5.23
C TRP A 852 -23.71 21.74 -3.80
N GLU A 853 -24.81 21.00 -3.61
CA GLU A 853 -25.23 20.49 -2.28
C GLU A 853 -24.12 19.65 -1.63
N MET A 854 -23.44 18.79 -2.39
CA MET A 854 -22.36 17.96 -1.86
C MET A 854 -21.13 18.79 -1.44
N MET A 855 -20.67 19.70 -2.30
CA MET A 855 -19.49 20.54 -2.05
C MET A 855 -19.72 21.65 -1.02
N THR A 856 -20.97 21.92 -0.63
CA THR A 856 -21.32 22.83 0.47
C THR A 856 -21.66 22.12 1.78
N PHE A 857 -21.49 20.79 1.85
CA PHE A 857 -21.92 19.95 2.98
C PHE A 857 -23.42 20.06 3.30
N GLY A 858 -24.24 20.21 2.25
CA GLY A 858 -25.69 20.24 2.32
C GLY A 858 -26.26 21.61 2.65
N ALA A 859 -25.66 22.70 2.15
CA ALA A 859 -26.31 24.01 2.18
C ALA A 859 -27.61 23.97 1.35
N GLU A 860 -28.53 24.91 1.60
CA GLU A 860 -29.78 24.98 0.83
C GLU A 860 -29.55 25.79 -0.46
N PRO A 861 -29.87 25.23 -1.65
CA PRO A 861 -29.84 25.99 -2.91
C PRO A 861 -30.78 27.20 -2.83
N TYR A 862 -30.36 28.34 -3.39
CA TYR A 862 -31.18 29.57 -3.42
C TYR A 862 -31.80 29.92 -2.05
N ALA A 863 -30.99 29.82 -0.98
CA ALA A 863 -31.42 30.15 0.38
C ALA A 863 -31.92 31.61 0.47
N GLY A 864 -33.10 31.81 1.05
CA GLY A 864 -33.73 33.14 1.19
C GLY A 864 -34.55 33.62 -0.02
N ILE A 865 -34.47 32.96 -1.17
CA ILE A 865 -35.25 33.30 -2.38
C ILE A 865 -36.62 32.60 -2.35
N ARG A 866 -37.69 33.28 -2.78
CA ARG A 866 -39.02 32.66 -2.89
C ARG A 866 -39.05 31.69 -4.08
N LEU A 867 -39.71 30.54 -3.94
CA LEU A 867 -39.74 29.51 -5.00
C LEU A 867 -40.27 30.02 -6.35
N ALA A 868 -41.20 30.97 -6.33
CA ALA A 868 -41.75 31.62 -7.52
C ALA A 868 -40.77 32.58 -8.24
N GLU A 869 -39.70 33.03 -7.58
CA GLU A 869 -38.68 33.94 -8.16
C GLU A 869 -37.49 33.17 -8.78
N VAL A 870 -37.33 31.89 -8.44
CA VAL A 870 -36.24 31.04 -8.96
C VAL A 870 -36.23 30.97 -10.50
N PRO A 871 -37.37 30.84 -11.22
CA PRO A 871 -37.38 30.84 -12.69
C PRO A 871 -36.83 32.14 -13.28
N ASP A 872 -37.28 33.31 -12.78
CA ASP A 872 -36.82 34.63 -13.24
C ASP A 872 -35.30 34.82 -13.05
N LEU A 873 -34.73 34.29 -11.97
CA LEU A 873 -33.28 34.30 -11.74
C LEU A 873 -32.56 33.38 -12.75
N LEU A 874 -33.13 32.20 -13.00
CA LEU A 874 -32.56 31.25 -13.96
C LEU A 874 -32.56 31.81 -15.39
N GLU A 875 -33.61 32.51 -15.80
CA GLU A 875 -33.71 33.21 -17.10
C GLU A 875 -32.69 34.35 -17.24
N LYS A 876 -32.41 35.08 -16.16
CA LYS A 876 -31.38 36.15 -16.14
C LYS A 876 -29.94 35.63 -16.14
N GLY A 877 -29.74 34.31 -16.16
CA GLY A 877 -28.42 33.68 -16.06
C GLY A 877 -27.85 33.61 -14.64
N GLU A 878 -28.61 34.01 -13.61
CA GLU A 878 -28.16 33.92 -12.22
C GLU A 878 -28.17 32.47 -11.73
N ARG A 879 -27.13 32.06 -11.00
CA ARG A 879 -26.99 30.71 -10.46
C ARG A 879 -26.28 30.71 -9.09
N LEU A 880 -26.03 29.53 -8.53
CA LEU A 880 -25.43 29.32 -7.20
C LEU A 880 -23.95 29.74 -7.16
N SER A 881 -23.42 30.15 -6.02
CA SER A 881 -22.02 30.62 -5.90
C SER A 881 -20.99 29.49 -5.69
N GLN A 882 -19.70 29.75 -5.95
CA GLN A 882 -18.63 28.76 -5.76
C GLN A 882 -18.52 28.28 -4.29
N PRO A 883 -18.61 26.95 -4.04
CA PRO A 883 -18.34 26.40 -2.72
C PRO A 883 -16.87 26.60 -2.33
N GLN A 884 -16.61 27.04 -1.10
CA GLN A 884 -15.27 27.40 -0.59
C GLN A 884 -14.21 26.28 -0.70
N ILE A 885 -14.62 25.01 -0.73
CA ILE A 885 -13.73 23.85 -0.85
C ILE A 885 -13.56 23.34 -2.29
N CYS A 886 -14.25 23.94 -3.25
CA CYS A 886 -14.28 23.49 -4.64
C CYS A 886 -13.22 24.22 -5.47
N THR A 887 -12.35 23.48 -6.17
CA THR A 887 -11.39 24.10 -7.11
C THR A 887 -12.12 24.71 -8.30
N ILE A 888 -11.48 25.66 -8.98
CA ILE A 888 -12.06 26.30 -10.17
C ILE A 888 -12.38 25.27 -11.26
N ASP A 889 -11.56 24.23 -11.45
CA ASP A 889 -11.80 23.20 -12.46
C ASP A 889 -13.05 22.37 -12.18
N VAL A 890 -13.26 21.97 -10.91
CA VAL A 890 -14.45 21.21 -10.50
C VAL A 890 -15.70 22.09 -10.54
N TYR A 891 -15.56 23.37 -10.18
CA TYR A 891 -16.63 24.35 -10.35
C TYR A 891 -17.00 24.56 -11.82
N MET A 892 -16.01 24.64 -12.72
CA MET A 892 -16.23 24.75 -14.18
C MET A 892 -16.93 23.52 -14.79
N VAL A 893 -16.87 22.34 -14.16
CA VAL A 893 -17.71 21.19 -14.57
C VAL A 893 -19.18 21.47 -14.26
N MET A 894 -19.48 22.01 -13.07
CA MET A 894 -20.83 22.43 -12.69
C MET A 894 -21.36 23.53 -13.63
N VAL A 895 -20.50 24.47 -14.07
CA VAL A 895 -20.88 25.57 -14.97
C VAL A 895 -21.26 25.14 -16.39
N LYS A 896 -20.69 24.05 -16.93
CA LYS A 896 -20.69 23.77 -18.37
C LYS A 896 -21.95 23.05 -18.93
N CYS A 897 -23.13 23.44 -18.47
CA CYS A 897 -24.41 23.06 -19.09
C CYS A 897 -25.00 24.27 -19.84
N GLU A 898 -24.97 24.22 -21.17
CA GLU A 898 -25.85 25.00 -22.07
C GLU A 898 -26.95 24.09 -22.62
#